data_AF-A0A1Y5TWX0-F1
#
_entry.id   AF-A0A1Y5TWX0-F1
#
_cell.length_a   1.000
_cell.length_b   1.000
_cell.length_c   1.000
_cell.angle_alpha   90.00
_cell.angle_beta   90.00
_cell.angle_gamma   90.00
#
_symmetry.space_group_name_H-M   'P 1'
#
loop_
_entity.id
_entity.type
_entity.pdbx_description
1 polymer ?
#
loop_
_entity_poly.entity_id
_entity_poly.type
_entity_poly.pdbx_seq_one_letter_code
_entity_poly.pdbx_strand_id
1 'polypeptide(L)'
;MRAAVVLQVLVAATALSTAMAVLTPFTLIDGVANDAATATRVAIDPRVDLAEAGVVVLLLDEKSVNAEPLDAMPRTLMSPVWAALTEKALANGATGVGFDFILAFDGGDLRIGDARPLKNYDTPFLRVLLRETRAGNLFIGRSRDIVPARRFAGIARDRGMAFVDVTADPDGVVRRIHPFFSVAEGNVSPSLSGALLKDGETADIQITPPAPLTDLPAVSVIDVLACDEPSALAGLFNGRAVLVGSGLPGEDRITAPDRFMRRSPVTSGTGPCDFPRPAITAQGADVPGVFVHAAAIDARLSGWALRPASLLTVGLVAALAAALAGLAGLTIAPVLAATTVVALGLIGFAGAAWAQDAGILFPAARPAGAALIGFVAGWAGRLLFLDRRSRALRASFGRYVAPELVDRILAQEKLPELEGEQRYVTIMFADLSGFTALSERVDGKTLTATVNAYLGIIAGEVERSGGYVDKFIGDAVMAMWNAPADHDDHERVAVAAAVGIRDAVAAAAERDRARGLPAFSIKVGVNSGHAIVGNVGSEKRLNYTAVGDAVNIAARMEGLPAVFATPVVVGEACARAAAADFAMLEIASIQVKGRKEPVAVYAPLDEAARLHLPAYAAALQAYRNRAFDKAADGWRALSARDWSGAAIAAVMVDFADLAAEETLDESWAGFLVMKTK
;
A
#
# COMPACT_ATOMS: atom_id res chain seq x y z
N MET A 1 -1.95 -17.37 -12.03
CA MET A 1 -2.83 -16.20 -12.15
C MET A 1 -3.47 -16.26 -13.52
N ARG A 2 -4.81 -16.20 -13.69
CA ARG A 2 -5.39 -16.16 -15.04
C ARG A 2 -5.04 -14.81 -15.67
N ALA A 3 -4.35 -14.81 -16.80
CA ALA A 3 -3.84 -13.60 -17.47
C ALA A 3 -4.94 -12.51 -17.66
N ALA A 4 -6.19 -12.92 -17.90
CA ALA A 4 -7.34 -12.03 -18.05
C ALA A 4 -7.61 -11.14 -16.83
N VAL A 5 -7.39 -11.64 -15.61
CA VAL A 5 -7.69 -10.89 -14.37
C VAL A 5 -6.60 -9.84 -14.09
N VAL A 6 -5.35 -10.18 -14.39
CA VAL A 6 -4.21 -9.24 -14.33
C VAL A 6 -4.45 -8.08 -15.26
N LEU A 7 -4.87 -8.39 -16.48
CA LEU A 7 -5.13 -7.41 -17.52
C LEU A 7 -6.28 -6.48 -17.11
N GLN A 8 -7.37 -7.00 -16.55
CA GLN A 8 -8.50 -6.17 -16.08
C GLN A 8 -8.09 -5.23 -14.95
N VAL A 9 -7.33 -5.71 -13.96
CA VAL A 9 -6.83 -4.87 -12.86
C VAL A 9 -5.87 -3.82 -13.37
N LEU A 10 -4.95 -4.19 -14.27
CA LEU A 10 -3.98 -3.27 -14.85
C LEU A 10 -4.68 -2.19 -15.68
N VAL A 11 -5.67 -2.55 -16.51
CA VAL A 11 -6.42 -1.60 -17.34
C VAL A 11 -7.22 -0.64 -16.48
N ALA A 12 -7.96 -1.13 -15.48
CA ALA A 12 -8.74 -0.29 -14.58
C ALA A 12 -7.84 0.64 -13.74
N ALA A 13 -6.74 0.11 -13.20
CA ALA A 13 -5.75 0.89 -12.46
C ALA A 13 -5.10 1.96 -13.34
N THR A 14 -4.72 1.62 -14.57
CA THR A 14 -4.11 2.57 -15.50
C THR A 14 -5.08 3.68 -15.89
N ALA A 15 -6.33 3.33 -16.23
CA ALA A 15 -7.35 4.31 -16.59
C ALA A 15 -7.66 5.28 -15.44
N LEU A 16 -7.84 4.76 -14.21
CA LEU A 16 -8.11 5.56 -13.03
C LEU A 16 -6.90 6.43 -12.64
N SER A 17 -5.69 5.88 -12.69
CA SER A 17 -4.45 6.62 -12.37
C SER A 17 -4.18 7.75 -13.36
N THR A 18 -4.42 7.49 -14.65
CA THR A 18 -4.26 8.51 -15.69
C THR A 18 -5.30 9.61 -15.54
N ALA A 19 -6.56 9.25 -15.32
CA ALA A 19 -7.63 10.22 -15.08
C ALA A 19 -7.33 11.06 -13.84
N MET A 20 -6.94 10.45 -12.72
CA MET A 20 -6.55 11.19 -11.52
C MET A 20 -5.36 12.10 -11.79
N ALA A 21 -4.26 11.60 -12.37
CA ALA A 21 -3.06 12.41 -12.58
C ALA A 21 -3.26 13.60 -13.55
N VAL A 22 -4.16 13.45 -14.54
CA VAL A 22 -4.49 14.54 -15.48
C VAL A 22 -5.49 15.54 -14.88
N LEU A 23 -6.40 15.09 -14.00
CA LEU A 23 -7.46 15.92 -13.42
C LEU A 23 -7.07 16.55 -12.07
N THR A 24 -6.12 15.97 -11.34
CA THR A 24 -5.62 16.54 -10.08
C THR A 24 -4.70 17.74 -10.31
N PRO A 25 -4.71 18.74 -9.43
CA PRO A 25 -3.88 19.93 -9.57
C PRO A 25 -2.45 19.62 -9.09
N PHE A 26 -1.71 18.82 -9.86
CA PHE A 26 -0.25 18.75 -9.74
C PHE A 26 0.45 20.06 -10.15
N THR A 27 -0.31 21.11 -10.46
CA THR A 27 0.19 22.41 -10.95
C THR A 27 1.25 23.04 -10.06
N LEU A 28 1.14 22.88 -8.73
CA LEU A 28 2.17 23.34 -7.78
C LEU A 28 3.50 22.59 -7.97
N ILE A 29 3.45 21.27 -8.06
CA ILE A 29 4.65 20.42 -8.17
C ILE A 29 5.24 20.49 -9.59
N ASP A 30 4.38 20.55 -10.61
CA ASP A 30 4.79 20.74 -12.00
C ASP A 30 5.59 22.03 -12.17
N GLY A 31 5.15 23.12 -11.54
CA GLY A 31 5.87 24.40 -11.57
C GLY A 31 7.28 24.28 -11.01
N VAL A 32 7.42 23.74 -9.79
CA VAL A 32 8.72 23.54 -9.14
C VAL A 32 9.61 22.59 -9.94
N ALA A 33 9.06 21.48 -10.44
CA ALA A 33 9.80 20.51 -11.24
C ALA A 33 10.29 21.11 -12.56
N ASN A 34 9.49 21.94 -13.21
CA ASN A 34 9.88 22.63 -14.45
C ASN A 34 10.99 23.64 -14.21
N ASP A 35 10.91 24.44 -13.15
CA ASP A 35 11.96 25.40 -12.80
C ASP A 35 13.28 24.68 -12.50
N ALA A 36 13.23 23.56 -11.78
CA ALA A 36 14.39 22.72 -11.51
C ALA A 36 14.95 22.07 -12.79
N ALA A 37 14.09 21.63 -13.70
CA ALA A 37 14.50 21.12 -15.01
C ALA A 37 15.18 22.20 -15.85
N THR A 38 14.67 23.44 -15.83
CA THR A 38 15.28 24.57 -16.53
C THR A 38 16.64 24.93 -15.92
N ALA A 39 16.75 24.99 -14.59
CA ALA A 39 18.04 25.22 -13.93
C ALA A 39 19.07 24.13 -14.25
N THR A 40 18.64 22.86 -14.29
CA THR A 40 19.50 21.73 -14.66
C THR A 40 19.97 21.83 -16.11
N ARG A 41 19.06 22.16 -17.03
CA ARG A 41 19.37 22.37 -18.45
C ARG A 41 20.40 23.48 -18.65
N VAL A 42 20.19 24.64 -18.03
CA VAL A 42 21.10 25.79 -18.10
C VAL A 42 22.47 25.47 -17.49
N ALA A 43 22.53 24.68 -16.43
CA ALA A 43 23.80 24.26 -15.81
C ALA A 43 24.61 23.29 -16.69
N ILE A 44 23.96 22.48 -17.51
CA ILE A 44 24.61 21.51 -18.41
C ILE A 44 25.09 22.18 -19.70
N ASP A 45 24.27 23.07 -20.26
CA ASP A 45 24.54 23.69 -21.57
C ASP A 45 24.04 25.15 -21.58
N PRO A 46 24.89 26.12 -21.18
CA PRO A 46 24.58 27.54 -21.27
C PRO A 46 24.64 27.97 -22.74
N ARG A 47 23.50 27.83 -23.44
CA ARG A 47 23.41 27.99 -24.91
C ARG A 47 23.36 29.42 -25.45
N VAL A 48 23.27 30.45 -24.60
CA VAL A 48 22.87 31.79 -25.07
C VAL A 48 23.90 32.86 -24.71
N ASP A 49 24.41 33.54 -25.73
CA ASP A 49 25.07 34.82 -25.57
C ASP A 49 24.02 35.91 -25.34
N LEU A 50 23.82 36.27 -24.07
CA LEU A 50 22.86 37.31 -23.67
C LEU A 50 23.25 38.69 -24.23
N ALA A 51 24.48 38.88 -24.74
CA ALA A 51 24.88 40.13 -25.37
C ALA A 51 24.08 40.42 -26.64
N GLU A 52 23.52 39.40 -27.31
CA GLU A 52 22.69 39.56 -28.52
C GLU A 52 21.18 39.69 -28.22
N ALA A 53 20.77 39.71 -26.96
CA ALA A 53 19.36 39.80 -26.61
C ALA A 53 18.69 41.05 -27.23
N GLY A 54 17.50 40.86 -27.80
CA GLY A 54 16.72 41.94 -28.46
C GLY A 54 16.09 42.95 -27.49
N VAL A 55 16.52 42.96 -26.23
CA VAL A 55 15.99 43.80 -25.15
C VAL A 55 17.12 44.28 -24.24
N VAL A 56 16.97 45.47 -23.68
CA VAL A 56 17.86 46.03 -22.65
C VAL A 56 17.05 46.68 -21.54
N VAL A 57 17.48 46.49 -20.30
CA VAL A 57 16.86 47.04 -19.11
C VAL A 57 17.66 48.25 -18.61
N LEU A 58 16.99 49.39 -18.47
CA LEU A 58 17.49 50.56 -17.77
C LEU A 58 16.97 50.51 -16.33
N LEU A 59 17.87 50.24 -15.38
CA LEU A 59 17.53 50.12 -13.97
C LEU A 59 17.73 51.43 -13.24
N LEU A 60 16.67 51.92 -12.59
CA LEU A 60 16.79 52.87 -11.51
C LEU A 60 17.23 52.13 -10.24
N ASP A 61 18.54 52.02 -10.06
CA ASP A 61 19.19 51.30 -8.97
C ASP A 61 19.77 52.24 -7.90
N GLU A 62 20.35 51.66 -6.84
CA GLU A 62 21.00 52.43 -5.77
C GLU A 62 22.12 53.32 -6.29
N LYS A 63 22.87 52.87 -7.30
CA LYS A 63 23.89 53.68 -7.98
C LYS A 63 23.28 54.93 -8.61
N SER A 64 22.14 54.77 -9.29
CA SER A 64 21.46 55.88 -9.96
C SER A 64 20.87 56.89 -8.99
N VAL A 65 20.17 56.44 -7.94
CA VAL A 65 19.53 57.36 -6.99
C VAL A 65 20.51 58.07 -6.05
N ASN A 66 21.75 57.59 -5.93
CA ASN A 66 22.78 58.21 -5.08
C ASN A 66 23.81 59.02 -5.87
N ALA A 67 23.67 59.13 -7.19
CA ALA A 67 24.59 59.86 -8.05
C ALA A 67 24.02 61.22 -8.48
N GLU A 68 24.87 62.24 -8.59
CA GLU A 68 24.47 63.56 -9.10
C GLU A 68 24.05 63.45 -10.58
N PRO A 69 22.95 64.10 -11.02
CA PRO A 69 22.08 65.03 -10.28
C PRO A 69 20.84 64.38 -9.64
N LEU A 70 20.78 63.05 -9.57
CA LEU A 70 19.60 62.31 -9.12
C LEU A 70 19.51 62.17 -7.59
N ASP A 71 20.63 62.25 -6.89
CA ASP A 71 20.73 62.20 -5.42
C ASP A 71 19.87 63.24 -4.69
N ALA A 72 19.78 64.46 -5.25
CA ALA A 72 18.95 65.54 -4.72
C ALA A 72 17.55 65.60 -5.33
N MET A 73 17.21 64.70 -6.26
CA MET A 73 15.97 64.76 -7.04
C MET A 73 14.91 63.76 -6.52
N PRO A 74 13.76 64.23 -5.99
CA PRO A 74 12.64 63.36 -5.68
C PRO A 74 12.15 62.61 -6.92
N ARG A 75 11.77 61.34 -6.76
CA ARG A 75 11.30 60.49 -7.87
C ARG A 75 10.13 61.09 -8.68
N THR A 76 9.25 61.83 -8.01
CA THR A 76 8.12 62.52 -8.65
C THR A 76 8.55 63.65 -9.59
N LEU A 77 9.79 64.13 -9.48
CA LEU A 77 10.36 65.19 -10.30
C LEU A 77 11.32 64.67 -11.38
N MET A 78 11.40 63.35 -11.59
CA MET A 78 12.27 62.74 -12.59
C MET A 78 11.71 62.77 -14.03
N SER A 79 10.58 63.44 -14.29
CA SER A 79 10.02 63.50 -15.64
C SER A 79 11.00 64.03 -16.70
N PRO A 80 11.87 65.04 -16.45
CA PRO A 80 12.89 65.43 -17.43
C PRO A 80 13.94 64.34 -17.69
N VAL A 81 14.25 63.52 -16.67
CA VAL A 81 15.17 62.39 -16.79
C VAL A 81 14.58 61.33 -17.72
N TRP A 82 13.29 61.01 -17.55
CA TRP A 82 12.58 60.08 -18.43
C TRP A 82 12.54 60.57 -19.87
N ALA A 83 12.39 61.88 -20.09
CA ALA A 83 12.47 62.47 -21.43
C ALA A 83 13.86 62.26 -22.05
N ALA A 84 14.93 62.61 -21.32
CA ALA A 84 16.31 62.48 -21.81
C ALA A 84 16.69 61.03 -22.12
N LEU A 85 16.32 60.08 -21.26
CA LEU A 85 16.56 58.65 -21.49
C LEU A 85 15.83 58.15 -22.72
N THR A 86 14.54 58.47 -22.87
CA THR A 86 13.75 58.04 -24.03
C THR A 86 14.33 58.62 -25.33
N GLU A 87 14.73 59.89 -25.33
CA GLU A 87 15.37 60.51 -26.50
C GLU A 87 16.72 59.87 -26.83
N LYS A 88 17.59 59.65 -25.83
CA LYS A 88 18.88 58.95 -26.02
C LYS A 88 18.66 57.54 -26.57
N ALA A 89 17.72 56.78 -26.02
CA ALA A 89 17.43 55.41 -26.48
C ALA A 89 16.94 55.38 -27.94
N LEU A 90 15.89 56.16 -28.26
CA LEU A 90 15.28 56.15 -29.59
C LEU A 90 16.19 56.77 -30.66
N ALA A 91 16.97 57.80 -30.33
CA ALA A 91 17.95 58.39 -31.25
C ALA A 91 19.09 57.43 -31.63
N ASN A 92 19.37 56.43 -30.78
CA ASN A 92 20.41 55.44 -30.98
C ASN A 92 19.86 54.06 -31.38
N GLY A 93 18.65 54.02 -31.96
CA GLY A 93 18.13 52.84 -32.67
C GLY A 93 17.28 51.88 -31.84
N ALA A 94 16.83 52.27 -30.64
CA ALA A 94 15.84 51.49 -29.90
C ALA A 94 14.53 51.31 -30.69
N THR A 95 13.94 50.12 -30.66
CA THR A 95 12.68 49.80 -31.36
C THR A 95 11.43 50.29 -30.63
N GLY A 96 11.58 50.57 -29.33
CA GLY A 96 10.56 51.15 -28.45
C GLY A 96 11.05 51.23 -27.01
N VAL A 97 10.42 52.08 -26.21
CA VAL A 97 10.72 52.30 -24.78
C VAL A 97 9.46 52.04 -23.96
N GLY A 98 9.56 51.20 -22.94
CA GLY A 98 8.49 50.87 -22.01
C GLY A 98 8.87 51.18 -20.56
N PHE A 99 7.95 51.76 -19.79
CA PHE A 99 8.15 52.03 -18.37
C PHE A 99 7.39 51.01 -17.50
N ASP A 100 8.14 50.22 -16.73
CA ASP A 100 7.65 49.21 -15.79
C ASP A 100 7.40 49.77 -14.39
N PHE A 101 6.83 50.98 -14.35
CA PHE A 101 6.29 51.58 -13.14
C PHE A 101 5.27 52.63 -13.55
N ILE A 102 4.34 52.90 -12.64
CA ILE A 102 3.24 53.80 -12.91
C ILE A 102 3.66 55.21 -12.52
N LEU A 103 3.73 56.11 -13.51
CA LEU A 103 3.98 57.54 -13.32
C LEU A 103 2.75 58.22 -12.68
N ALA A 104 2.50 57.93 -11.40
CA ALA A 104 1.29 58.33 -10.68
C ALA A 104 1.22 59.83 -10.35
N PHE A 105 2.35 60.53 -10.38
CA PHE A 105 2.45 61.96 -10.05
C PHE A 105 2.99 62.76 -11.23
N ASP A 106 2.47 63.97 -11.44
CA ASP A 106 3.08 64.97 -12.32
C ASP A 106 3.67 66.12 -11.50
N GLY A 107 4.82 66.63 -11.92
CA GLY A 107 5.52 67.72 -11.22
C GLY A 107 4.76 69.06 -11.33
N GLY A 108 3.94 69.21 -12.38
CA GLY A 108 3.14 70.39 -12.64
C GLY A 108 2.07 70.69 -11.59
N ASP A 109 1.57 69.67 -10.90
CA ASP A 109 0.58 69.79 -9.82
C ASP A 109 1.22 69.72 -8.41
N LEU A 110 2.54 69.48 -8.32
CA LEU A 110 3.27 69.40 -7.05
C LEU A 110 3.41 70.78 -6.40
N ARG A 111 3.07 70.88 -5.11
CA ARG A 111 3.19 72.09 -4.29
C ARG A 111 4.16 71.83 -3.15
N ILE A 112 5.24 72.59 -3.07
CA ILE A 112 6.22 72.50 -1.98
C ILE A 112 6.00 73.72 -1.06
N GLY A 113 5.32 73.51 0.07
CA GLY A 113 4.90 74.61 0.97
C GLY A 113 3.92 75.57 0.30
N ASP A 114 4.09 76.88 0.53
CA ASP A 114 3.30 77.95 -0.09
C ASP A 114 3.73 78.28 -1.54
N ALA A 115 4.67 77.53 -2.11
CA ALA A 115 5.19 77.79 -3.45
C ALA A 115 4.13 77.56 -4.54
N ARG A 116 4.24 78.34 -5.63
CA ARG A 116 3.40 78.16 -6.82
C ARG A 116 3.72 76.80 -7.47
N PRO A 117 2.72 76.14 -8.09
CA PRO A 117 2.95 74.91 -8.84
C PRO A 117 4.08 75.09 -9.86
N LEU A 118 4.91 74.07 -10.05
CA LEU A 118 6.01 74.06 -11.02
C LEU A 118 5.47 73.97 -12.45
N LYS A 119 4.86 75.07 -12.90
CA LYS A 119 4.20 75.15 -14.21
C LYS A 119 5.21 74.84 -15.31
N ASN A 120 4.82 73.97 -16.23
CA ASN A 120 5.63 73.51 -17.36
C ASN A 120 6.83 72.61 -17.01
N TYR A 121 6.96 72.14 -15.76
CA TYR A 121 8.09 71.27 -15.37
C TYR A 121 8.16 69.99 -16.21
N ASP A 122 7.04 69.28 -16.36
CA ASP A 122 6.97 68.03 -17.13
C ASP A 122 6.98 68.23 -18.66
N THR A 123 7.10 69.47 -19.15
CA THR A 123 7.00 69.78 -20.59
C THR A 123 7.95 68.96 -21.46
N PRO A 124 9.23 68.74 -21.10
CA PRO A 124 10.13 67.89 -21.89
C PRO A 124 9.55 66.49 -22.09
N PHE A 125 9.09 65.85 -21.01
CA PHE A 125 8.51 64.51 -21.09
C PHE A 125 7.18 64.48 -21.82
N LEU A 126 6.30 65.46 -21.60
CA LEU A 126 5.02 65.54 -22.30
C LEU A 126 5.18 65.66 -23.83
N ARG A 127 6.23 66.35 -24.30
CA ARG A 127 6.54 66.45 -25.75
C ARG A 127 7.00 65.11 -26.31
N VAL A 128 7.93 64.45 -25.64
CA VAL A 128 8.42 63.12 -26.03
C VAL A 128 7.27 62.12 -26.00
N LEU A 129 6.46 62.12 -24.93
CA LEU A 129 5.29 61.28 -24.77
C LEU A 129 4.31 61.44 -25.93
N LEU A 130 3.97 62.68 -26.30
CA LEU A 130 3.07 62.94 -27.42
C LEU A 130 3.64 62.47 -28.76
N ARG A 131 4.93 62.72 -29.02
CA ARG A 131 5.60 62.38 -30.28
C ARG A 131 5.72 60.87 -30.45
N GLU A 132 6.29 60.21 -29.45
CA GLU A 132 6.66 58.80 -29.54
C GLU A 132 5.49 57.85 -29.31
N THR A 133 4.48 58.25 -28.53
CA THR A 133 3.23 57.47 -28.46
C THR A 133 2.51 57.42 -29.81
N ARG A 134 2.53 58.53 -30.58
CA ARG A 134 1.94 58.56 -31.93
C ARG A 134 2.72 57.70 -32.92
N ALA A 135 4.05 57.62 -32.73
CA ALA A 135 4.91 56.73 -33.50
C ALA A 135 4.81 55.27 -33.04
N GLY A 136 4.17 54.99 -31.90
CA GLY A 136 4.09 53.65 -31.31
C GLY A 136 5.40 53.18 -30.70
N ASN A 137 6.27 54.09 -30.27
CA ASN A 137 7.62 53.79 -29.77
C ASN A 137 7.77 54.02 -28.26
N LEU A 138 6.72 54.46 -27.57
CA LEU A 138 6.78 54.77 -26.15
C LEU A 138 5.51 54.31 -25.45
N PHE A 139 5.69 53.56 -24.36
CA PHE A 139 4.62 52.99 -23.55
C PHE A 139 4.88 53.28 -22.07
N ILE A 140 3.89 53.88 -21.40
CA ILE A 140 3.92 54.10 -19.95
C ILE A 140 3.06 53.05 -19.24
N GLY A 141 3.55 52.56 -18.10
CA GLY A 141 2.90 51.50 -17.34
C GLY A 141 1.58 51.94 -16.71
N ARG A 142 0.61 51.03 -16.71
CA ARG A 142 -0.63 51.09 -15.93
C ARG A 142 -0.91 49.74 -15.27
N SER A 143 -1.68 49.76 -14.19
CA SER A 143 -2.25 48.55 -13.59
C SER A 143 -3.78 48.57 -13.73
N ARG A 144 -4.46 47.49 -13.34
CA ARG A 144 -5.93 47.43 -13.24
C ARG A 144 -6.49 48.49 -12.28
N ASP A 145 -5.77 48.77 -11.20
CA ASP A 145 -6.26 49.63 -10.12
C ASP A 145 -5.65 51.04 -10.13
N ILE A 146 -4.51 51.22 -10.81
CA ILE A 146 -3.75 52.47 -10.81
C ILE A 146 -3.44 52.88 -12.25
N VAL A 147 -3.80 54.12 -12.59
CA VAL A 147 -3.48 54.76 -13.86
C VAL A 147 -2.42 55.86 -13.68
N PRO A 148 -1.64 56.20 -14.71
CA PRO A 148 -0.73 57.34 -14.67
C PRO A 148 -1.44 58.66 -14.32
N ALA A 149 -0.65 59.64 -13.89
CA ALA A 149 -1.13 61.00 -13.66
C ALA A 149 -1.93 61.52 -14.87
N ARG A 150 -2.99 62.30 -14.60
CA ARG A 150 -4.00 62.69 -15.61
C ARG A 150 -3.38 63.30 -16.87
N ARG A 151 -2.32 64.10 -16.73
CA ARG A 151 -1.62 64.72 -17.87
C ARG A 151 -0.90 63.68 -18.74
N PHE A 152 -0.21 62.71 -18.13
CA PHE A 152 0.45 61.64 -18.86
C PHE A 152 -0.56 60.70 -19.51
N ALA A 153 -1.58 60.25 -18.77
CA ALA A 153 -2.64 59.39 -19.29
C ALA A 153 -3.42 60.06 -20.44
N GLY A 154 -3.71 61.36 -20.34
CA GLY A 154 -4.42 62.11 -21.39
C GLY A 154 -3.65 62.26 -22.70
N ILE A 155 -2.31 62.33 -22.63
CA ILE A 155 -1.43 62.36 -23.82
C ILE A 155 -1.22 60.96 -24.38
N ALA A 156 -0.86 60.00 -23.53
CA ALA A 156 -0.59 58.63 -23.93
C ALA A 156 -1.84 57.95 -24.52
N ARG A 157 -3.00 58.17 -23.91
CA ARG A 157 -4.26 57.47 -24.23
C ARG A 157 -4.05 55.95 -24.25
N ASP A 158 -4.98 55.21 -24.83
CA ASP A 158 -4.87 53.74 -24.89
C ASP A 158 -3.72 53.24 -25.77
N ARG A 159 -3.18 54.10 -26.65
CA ARG A 159 -2.09 53.75 -27.58
C ARG A 159 -0.70 53.80 -26.95
N GLY A 160 -0.52 54.61 -25.91
CA GLY A 160 0.75 54.76 -25.19
C GLY A 160 0.72 54.22 -23.77
N MET A 161 -0.37 53.57 -23.36
CA MET A 161 -0.48 52.92 -22.06
C MET A 161 -0.47 51.40 -22.21
N ALA A 162 0.32 50.72 -21.39
CA ALA A 162 0.42 49.26 -21.40
C ALA A 162 0.36 48.70 -19.98
N PHE A 163 -0.22 47.50 -19.82
CA PHE A 163 -0.32 46.87 -18.50
C PHE A 163 1.02 46.32 -18.02
N VAL A 164 1.39 46.68 -16.78
CA VAL A 164 2.56 46.13 -16.07
C VAL A 164 2.18 44.99 -15.12
N ASP A 165 0.88 44.66 -15.05
CA ASP A 165 0.43 43.56 -14.20
C ASP A 165 1.00 42.23 -14.68
N VAL A 166 1.43 41.41 -13.72
CA VAL A 166 1.82 40.02 -13.94
C VAL A 166 0.89 39.09 -13.18
N THR A 167 0.70 37.88 -13.70
CA THR A 167 -0.10 36.84 -13.04
C THR A 167 0.84 35.77 -12.51
N ALA A 168 0.87 35.58 -11.20
CA ALA A 168 1.59 34.48 -10.58
C ALA A 168 0.79 33.16 -10.71
N ASP A 169 1.52 32.06 -10.85
CA ASP A 169 0.97 30.72 -10.70
C ASP A 169 0.58 30.46 -9.22
N PRO A 170 -0.16 29.37 -8.92
CA PRO A 170 -0.59 29.07 -7.55
C PRO A 170 0.54 28.96 -6.50
N ASP A 171 1.79 28.75 -6.93
CA ASP A 171 2.97 28.72 -6.07
C ASP A 171 3.64 30.10 -5.90
N GLY A 172 3.02 31.17 -6.39
CA GLY A 172 3.52 32.54 -6.29
C GLY A 172 4.59 32.91 -7.31
N VAL A 173 4.93 32.03 -8.24
CA VAL A 173 5.96 32.27 -9.26
C VAL A 173 5.34 32.74 -10.56
N VAL A 174 5.93 33.78 -11.15
CA VAL A 174 5.49 34.31 -12.45
C VAL A 174 6.25 33.61 -13.57
N ARG A 175 5.57 32.67 -14.25
CA ARG A 175 6.15 31.92 -15.39
C ARG A 175 5.60 32.32 -16.74
N ARG A 176 4.59 33.19 -16.77
CA ARG A 176 3.90 33.58 -17.99
C ARG A 176 3.50 35.04 -17.96
N ILE A 177 3.61 35.68 -19.11
CA ILE A 177 3.06 37.02 -19.35
C ILE A 177 1.96 36.92 -20.40
N HIS A 178 0.81 37.51 -20.08
CA HIS A 178 -0.27 37.69 -21.05
C HIS A 178 0.12 38.85 -21.98
N PRO A 179 0.16 38.68 -23.31
CA PRO A 179 0.45 39.78 -24.24
C PRO A 179 -0.65 40.85 -24.22
N PHE A 180 -1.88 40.46 -23.86
CA PHE A 180 -3.03 41.33 -23.78
C PHE A 180 -3.86 41.04 -22.53
N PHE A 181 -4.44 42.11 -21.96
CA PHE A 181 -5.40 42.05 -20.88
C PHE A 181 -6.77 42.53 -21.36
N SER A 182 -7.82 41.84 -20.92
CA SER A 182 -9.19 42.28 -21.13
C SER A 182 -9.50 43.47 -20.23
N VAL A 183 -10.01 44.54 -20.83
CA VAL A 183 -10.48 45.77 -20.19
C VAL A 183 -12.01 45.78 -20.20
N ALA A 184 -12.64 46.69 -19.45
CA ALA A 184 -14.08 46.91 -19.50
C ALA A 184 -14.60 47.07 -20.94
N GLU A 185 -15.85 46.66 -21.18
CA GLU A 185 -16.55 46.72 -22.49
C GLU A 185 -16.00 45.77 -23.58
N GLY A 186 -15.21 44.76 -23.21
CA GLY A 186 -14.73 43.74 -24.16
C GLY A 186 -13.53 44.18 -25.01
N ASN A 187 -12.96 45.35 -24.73
CA ASN A 187 -11.73 45.81 -25.37
C ASN A 187 -10.51 45.10 -24.78
N VAL A 188 -9.49 44.88 -25.59
CA VAL A 188 -8.19 44.34 -25.15
C VAL A 188 -7.14 45.43 -25.21
N SER A 189 -6.21 45.41 -24.25
CA SER A 189 -5.07 46.32 -24.23
C SER A 189 -3.79 45.54 -23.99
N PRO A 190 -2.68 45.91 -24.65
CA PRO A 190 -1.45 45.14 -24.53
C PRO A 190 -0.85 45.25 -23.12
N SER A 191 -0.16 44.19 -22.71
CA SER A 191 0.83 44.27 -21.63
C SER A 191 2.06 45.04 -22.11
N LEU A 192 2.92 45.46 -21.20
CA LEU A 192 4.14 46.18 -21.54
C LEU A 192 5.01 45.40 -22.53
N SER A 193 5.18 44.10 -22.30
CA SER A 193 5.88 43.20 -23.23
C SER A 193 5.17 43.08 -24.57
N GLY A 194 3.84 42.90 -24.59
CA GLY A 194 3.07 42.80 -25.84
C GLY A 194 3.11 44.09 -26.67
N ALA A 195 3.09 45.25 -26.01
CA ALA A 195 3.17 46.56 -26.66
C ALA A 195 4.53 46.79 -27.34
N LEU A 196 5.61 46.36 -26.71
CA LEU A 196 6.97 46.48 -27.25
C LEU A 196 7.27 45.46 -28.36
N LEU A 197 6.70 44.25 -28.29
CA LEU A 197 6.88 43.21 -29.31
C LEU A 197 6.22 43.54 -30.64
N LYS A 198 5.07 44.25 -30.62
CA LYS A 198 4.34 44.71 -31.82
C LYS A 198 3.99 43.61 -32.85
N ASP A 199 3.97 42.34 -32.43
CA ASP A 199 3.73 41.17 -33.29
C ASP A 199 2.24 40.79 -33.39
N GLY A 200 1.41 41.29 -32.47
CA GLY A 200 -0.02 41.01 -32.42
C GLY A 200 -0.37 39.60 -31.96
N GLU A 201 0.59 38.82 -31.44
CA GLU A 201 0.31 37.48 -30.96
C GLU A 201 -0.41 37.48 -29.61
N THR A 202 -1.45 36.66 -29.52
CA THR A 202 -2.35 36.61 -28.35
C THR A 202 -2.03 35.46 -27.39
N ALA A 203 -1.12 34.56 -27.77
CA ALA A 203 -0.72 33.43 -26.94
C ALA A 203 0.16 33.89 -25.77
N ASP A 204 -0.09 33.32 -24.58
CA ASP A 204 0.73 33.57 -23.40
C ASP A 204 2.21 33.31 -23.69
N ILE A 205 3.08 34.22 -23.23
CA ILE A 205 4.52 34.11 -23.39
C ILE A 205 5.07 33.37 -22.18
N GLN A 206 5.53 32.14 -22.40
CA GLN A 206 6.15 31.34 -21.35
C GLN A 206 7.58 31.83 -21.09
N ILE A 207 7.86 32.23 -19.85
CA ILE A 207 9.17 32.64 -19.38
C ILE A 207 9.96 31.38 -19.05
N THR A 208 10.89 31.01 -19.93
CA THR A 208 11.84 29.91 -19.68
C THR A 208 13.24 30.45 -19.94
N PRO A 209 13.90 30.95 -18.90
CA PRO A 209 15.07 31.76 -19.12
C PRO A 209 16.28 30.86 -19.46
N PRO A 210 17.12 31.27 -20.44
CA PRO A 210 18.33 30.53 -20.80
C PRO A 210 19.50 30.77 -19.84
N ALA A 211 19.36 31.74 -18.93
CA ALA A 211 20.30 32.15 -17.91
C ALA A 211 19.51 32.85 -16.78
N PRO A 212 20.09 33.17 -15.62
CA PRO A 212 19.42 34.00 -14.62
C PRO A 212 18.82 35.27 -15.24
N LEU A 213 17.62 35.67 -14.83
CA LEU A 213 16.90 36.79 -15.46
C LEU A 213 17.71 38.10 -15.36
N THR A 214 18.40 38.28 -14.23
CA THR A 214 19.27 39.43 -13.97
C THR A 214 20.53 39.48 -14.84
N ASP A 215 20.81 38.44 -15.61
CA ASP A 215 21.95 38.39 -16.52
C ASP A 215 21.62 38.98 -17.91
N LEU A 216 20.33 39.21 -18.21
CA LEU A 216 19.91 39.96 -19.40
C LEU A 216 20.60 41.35 -19.44
N PRO A 217 20.83 41.93 -20.65
CA PRO A 217 21.46 43.23 -20.76
C PRO A 217 20.74 44.27 -19.90
N ALA A 218 21.44 44.77 -18.88
CA ALA A 218 20.92 45.72 -17.93
C ALA A 218 22.00 46.74 -17.58
N VAL A 219 21.61 48.00 -17.46
CA VAL A 219 22.51 49.12 -17.15
C VAL A 219 21.84 50.09 -16.19
N SER A 220 22.62 50.78 -15.37
CA SER A 220 22.11 51.80 -14.47
C SER A 220 21.66 53.03 -15.26
N VAL A 221 20.51 53.61 -14.89
CA VAL A 221 19.97 54.82 -15.51
C VAL A 221 21.01 55.95 -15.56
N ILE A 222 21.79 56.12 -14.49
CA ILE A 222 22.82 57.17 -14.42
C ILE A 222 23.93 57.00 -15.46
N ASP A 223 24.32 55.76 -15.79
CA ASP A 223 25.41 55.51 -16.75
C ASP A 223 24.99 55.91 -18.17
N VAL A 224 23.71 55.72 -18.51
CA VAL A 224 23.15 56.16 -19.79
C VAL A 224 23.02 57.69 -19.86
N LEU A 225 22.67 58.33 -18.75
CA LEU A 225 22.60 59.79 -18.68
C LEU A 225 23.97 60.44 -18.82
N ALA A 226 24.98 59.88 -18.17
CA ALA A 226 26.36 60.38 -18.18
C ALA A 226 27.10 60.08 -19.49
N CYS A 227 26.63 59.13 -20.30
CA CYS A 227 27.25 58.76 -21.56
C CYS A 227 26.76 59.63 -22.73
N ASP A 228 27.68 60.30 -23.41
CA ASP A 228 27.39 61.10 -24.62
C ASP A 228 28.00 60.50 -25.90
N GLU A 229 28.62 59.32 -25.83
CA GLU A 229 29.24 58.67 -26.99
C GLU A 229 28.19 57.93 -27.84
N PRO A 230 27.90 58.36 -29.09
CA PRO A 230 26.85 57.74 -29.90
C PRO A 230 27.15 56.29 -30.29
N SER A 231 28.41 55.92 -30.52
CA SER A 231 28.82 54.55 -30.80
C SER A 231 28.50 53.60 -29.65
N ALA A 232 28.79 54.01 -28.41
CA ALA A 232 28.50 53.21 -27.23
C ALA A 232 26.98 53.08 -27.00
N LEU A 233 26.24 54.18 -27.12
CA LEU A 233 24.78 54.18 -26.99
C LEU A 233 24.11 53.35 -28.10
N ALA A 234 24.60 53.42 -29.34
CA ALA A 234 24.10 52.59 -30.44
C ALA A 234 24.43 51.10 -30.20
N GLY A 235 25.59 50.77 -29.64
CA GLY A 235 25.91 49.40 -29.22
C GLY A 235 24.93 48.86 -28.17
N LEU A 236 24.43 49.73 -27.28
CA LEU A 236 23.47 49.38 -26.25
C LEU A 236 22.02 49.25 -26.76
N PHE A 237 21.59 50.14 -27.66
CA PHE A 237 20.16 50.30 -28.01
C PHE A 237 19.76 49.81 -29.39
N ASN A 238 20.69 49.76 -30.36
CA ASN A 238 20.33 49.52 -31.75
C ASN A 238 19.62 48.18 -31.95
N GLY A 239 18.39 48.24 -32.47
CA GLY A 239 17.56 47.06 -32.71
C GLY A 239 16.93 46.43 -31.46
N ARG A 240 17.08 47.02 -30.27
CA ARG A 240 16.58 46.47 -29.01
C ARG A 240 15.36 47.23 -28.48
N ALA A 241 14.45 46.50 -27.84
CA ALA A 241 13.43 47.09 -26.99
C ALA A 241 14.07 47.57 -25.68
N VAL A 242 13.64 48.72 -25.17
CA VAL A 242 14.16 49.29 -23.92
C VAL A 242 13.09 49.25 -22.85
N LEU A 243 13.40 48.63 -21.72
CA LEU A 243 12.54 48.61 -20.56
C LEU A 243 13.16 49.45 -19.44
N VAL A 244 12.40 50.36 -18.85
CA VAL A 244 12.84 51.19 -17.73
C VAL A 244 12.11 50.73 -16.48
N GLY A 245 12.84 50.31 -15.45
CA GLY A 245 12.26 49.73 -14.23
C GLY A 245 13.02 50.10 -12.96
N SER A 246 12.45 49.79 -11.79
CA SER A 246 13.11 50.00 -10.50
C SER A 246 13.98 48.79 -10.14
N GLY A 247 15.24 49.05 -9.76
CA GLY A 247 16.15 48.06 -9.20
C GLY A 247 16.29 48.15 -7.68
N LEU A 248 15.52 49.04 -7.03
CA LEU A 248 15.67 49.37 -5.60
C LEU A 248 15.15 48.25 -4.68
N PRO A 249 15.80 47.97 -3.54
CA PRO A 249 15.37 46.92 -2.62
C PRO A 249 13.92 47.11 -2.16
N GLY A 250 13.14 46.03 -2.20
CA GLY A 250 11.73 46.05 -1.76
C GLY A 250 10.74 46.67 -2.73
N GLU A 251 11.19 47.18 -3.88
CA GLU A 251 10.30 47.64 -4.95
C GLU A 251 10.14 46.58 -6.02
N ASP A 252 8.88 46.31 -6.40
CA ASP A 252 8.49 45.46 -7.53
C ASP A 252 9.25 44.13 -7.59
N ARG A 253 9.24 43.39 -6.47
CA ARG A 253 9.96 42.12 -6.32
C ARG A 253 9.04 40.95 -6.63
N ILE A 254 9.41 40.18 -7.65
CA ILE A 254 8.65 39.05 -8.15
C ILE A 254 9.50 37.79 -8.08
N THR A 255 8.89 36.66 -7.70
CA THR A 255 9.55 35.36 -7.80
C THR A 255 9.42 34.83 -9.22
N ALA A 256 10.55 34.46 -9.83
CA ALA A 256 10.67 34.06 -11.22
C ALA A 256 11.17 32.60 -11.37
N PRO A 257 11.04 31.98 -12.56
CA PRO A 257 11.43 30.58 -12.80
C PRO A 257 12.94 30.32 -12.70
N ASP A 258 13.79 31.35 -12.62
CA ASP A 258 15.24 31.23 -12.42
C ASP A 258 15.65 31.03 -10.93
N ARG A 259 14.69 30.81 -10.02
CA ARG A 259 14.92 30.66 -8.58
C ARG A 259 15.92 29.59 -8.13
N PHE A 260 16.20 28.60 -8.98
CA PHE A 260 17.20 27.55 -8.71
C PHE A 260 18.52 27.77 -9.47
N MET A 261 18.64 28.86 -10.23
CA MET A 261 19.85 29.21 -10.97
C MET A 261 20.81 30.03 -10.11
N ARG A 262 22.11 29.85 -10.37
CA ARG A 262 23.15 30.67 -9.74
C ARG A 262 23.31 31.97 -10.53
N ARG A 263 23.08 33.10 -9.87
CA ARG A 263 23.23 34.44 -10.47
C ARG A 263 24.69 34.76 -10.76
N SER A 264 24.94 35.46 -11.87
CA SER A 264 26.27 35.94 -12.20
C SER A 264 26.69 37.10 -11.29
N PRO A 265 28.00 37.23 -10.99
CA PRO A 265 28.50 38.38 -10.25
C PRO A 265 28.35 39.69 -11.05
N VAL A 266 28.36 40.80 -10.33
CA VAL A 266 28.41 42.17 -10.88
C VAL A 266 29.68 42.33 -11.72
N THR A 267 29.58 43.00 -12.87
CA THR A 267 30.76 43.31 -13.69
C THR A 267 31.33 44.68 -13.30
N SER A 268 32.65 44.82 -13.35
CA SER A 268 33.33 46.10 -13.14
C SER A 268 33.54 46.82 -14.47
N GLY A 269 33.07 48.06 -14.59
CA GLY A 269 33.36 48.94 -15.73
C GLY A 269 34.66 49.70 -15.50
N THR A 270 35.40 50.01 -16.58
CA THR A 270 36.75 50.61 -16.50
C THR A 270 36.86 52.00 -17.13
N GLY A 271 35.81 52.46 -17.82
CA GLY A 271 35.77 53.73 -18.54
C GLY A 271 34.36 54.33 -18.67
N PRO A 272 34.28 55.59 -19.14
CA PRO A 272 33.00 56.22 -19.47
C PRO A 272 32.29 55.41 -20.57
N CYS A 273 30.97 55.27 -20.47
CA CYS A 273 30.16 54.48 -21.42
C CYS A 273 30.42 52.96 -21.46
N ASP A 274 31.10 52.37 -20.46
CA ASP A 274 31.38 50.92 -20.38
C ASP A 274 30.19 50.06 -19.89
N PHE A 275 29.10 50.70 -19.44
CA PHE A 275 27.84 50.05 -19.04
C PHE A 275 27.99 48.74 -18.21
N PRO A 276 28.60 48.80 -17.01
CA PRO A 276 28.68 47.62 -16.14
C PRO A 276 27.29 47.13 -15.72
N ARG A 277 27.17 45.81 -15.50
CA ARG A 277 25.94 45.19 -15.03
C ARG A 277 25.62 45.73 -13.62
N PRO A 278 24.41 46.24 -13.36
CA PRO A 278 24.03 46.78 -12.07
C PRO A 278 24.12 45.76 -10.93
N ALA A 279 24.47 46.23 -9.74
CA ALA A 279 24.37 45.44 -8.52
C ALA A 279 22.90 45.34 -8.11
N ILE A 280 22.30 44.16 -8.31
CA ILE A 280 20.92 43.91 -7.90
C ILE A 280 20.94 43.20 -6.55
N THR A 281 20.64 43.94 -5.49
CA THR A 281 20.45 43.38 -4.15
C THR A 281 19.23 42.47 -4.20
N ALA A 282 19.46 41.16 -4.19
CA ALA A 282 18.43 40.14 -4.23
C ALA A 282 18.24 39.51 -2.86
N GLN A 283 17.00 39.29 -2.45
CA GLN A 283 16.65 38.56 -1.24
C GLN A 283 16.07 37.19 -1.62
N GLY A 284 16.96 36.23 -1.86
CA GLY A 284 16.56 34.87 -2.22
C GLY A 284 16.20 34.73 -3.70
N ALA A 285 14.96 34.32 -4.00
CA ALA A 285 14.50 33.94 -5.34
C ALA A 285 13.82 35.09 -6.11
N ASP A 286 13.84 36.31 -5.58
CA ASP A 286 13.16 37.47 -6.15
C ASP A 286 14.00 38.23 -7.18
N VAL A 287 13.33 38.78 -8.18
CA VAL A 287 13.92 39.65 -9.21
C VAL A 287 13.04 40.89 -9.37
N PRO A 288 13.59 42.04 -9.78
CA PRO A 288 12.78 43.17 -10.20
C PRO A 288 11.83 42.79 -11.35
N GLY A 289 10.57 43.23 -11.30
CA GLY A 289 9.54 42.87 -12.28
C GLY A 289 9.89 43.20 -13.73
N VAL A 290 10.70 44.24 -13.92
CA VAL A 290 11.18 44.63 -15.26
C VAL A 290 11.95 43.52 -15.96
N PHE A 291 12.63 42.65 -15.22
CA PHE A 291 13.32 41.50 -15.79
C PHE A 291 12.36 40.39 -16.23
N VAL A 292 11.20 40.27 -15.60
CA VAL A 292 10.14 39.34 -16.03
C VAL A 292 9.61 39.79 -17.39
N HIS A 293 9.36 41.09 -17.56
CA HIS A 293 8.98 41.69 -18.84
C HIS A 293 10.07 41.54 -19.90
N ALA A 294 11.33 41.77 -19.54
CA ALA A 294 12.47 41.62 -20.44
C ALA A 294 12.64 40.17 -20.90
N ALA A 295 12.53 39.21 -19.98
CA ALA A 295 12.64 37.79 -20.29
C ALA A 295 11.51 37.31 -21.22
N ALA A 296 10.30 37.85 -21.10
CA ALA A 296 9.22 37.54 -22.04
C ALA A 296 9.50 38.11 -23.44
N ILE A 297 10.01 39.34 -23.54
CA ILE A 297 10.39 39.93 -24.83
C ILE A 297 11.52 39.11 -25.47
N ASP A 298 12.57 38.80 -24.71
CA ASP A 298 13.71 38.00 -25.19
C ASP A 298 13.29 36.60 -25.62
N ALA A 299 12.51 35.88 -24.80
CA ALA A 299 12.03 34.54 -25.14
C ALA A 299 11.26 34.52 -26.47
N ARG A 300 10.49 35.58 -26.74
CA ARG A 300 9.71 35.73 -27.96
C ARG A 300 10.57 36.09 -29.17
N LEU A 301 11.46 37.07 -29.04
CA LEU A 301 12.34 37.53 -30.13
C LEU A 301 13.39 36.49 -30.51
N SER A 302 13.96 35.81 -29.52
CA SER A 302 15.01 34.81 -29.69
C SER A 302 14.45 33.43 -30.06
N GLY A 303 13.12 33.25 -30.07
CA GLY A 303 12.45 32.01 -30.49
C GLY A 303 12.49 30.86 -29.47
N TRP A 304 12.85 31.15 -28.21
CA TRP A 304 12.95 30.16 -27.13
C TRP A 304 11.69 30.05 -26.26
N ALA A 305 10.63 30.80 -26.58
CA ALA A 305 9.35 30.71 -25.90
C ALA A 305 8.78 29.27 -26.00
N LEU A 306 8.63 28.61 -24.85
CA LEU A 306 8.13 27.23 -24.82
C LEU A 306 6.62 27.17 -25.03
N ARG A 307 6.18 26.13 -25.74
CA ARG A 307 4.77 25.78 -25.89
C ARG A 307 4.39 24.69 -24.89
N PRO A 308 3.26 24.81 -24.18
CA PRO A 308 2.81 23.75 -23.28
C PRO A 308 2.55 22.45 -24.06
N ALA A 309 2.98 21.32 -23.50
CA ALA A 309 2.70 20.00 -24.06
C ALA A 309 1.19 19.75 -24.18
N SER A 310 0.75 19.08 -25.25
CA SER A 310 -0.67 18.78 -25.44
C SER A 310 -1.18 17.83 -24.36
N LEU A 311 -2.43 18.00 -23.93
CA LEU A 311 -3.07 17.13 -22.93
C LEU A 311 -3.01 15.64 -23.33
N LEU A 312 -3.09 15.34 -24.62
CA LEU A 312 -3.00 13.98 -25.14
C LEU A 312 -1.59 13.39 -24.93
N THR A 313 -0.53 14.14 -25.24
CA THR A 313 0.85 13.67 -24.99
C THR A 313 1.13 13.42 -23.51
N VAL A 314 0.69 14.33 -22.64
CA VAL A 314 0.82 14.17 -21.18
C VAL A 314 0.04 12.94 -20.70
N GLY A 315 -1.20 12.76 -21.17
CA GLY A 315 -2.04 11.62 -20.82
C GLY A 315 -1.46 10.28 -21.26
N LEU A 316 -0.89 10.19 -22.48
CA LEU A 316 -0.27 8.96 -22.99
C LEU A 316 0.98 8.57 -22.17
N VAL A 317 1.85 9.53 -21.87
CA VAL A 317 3.04 9.27 -21.05
C VAL A 317 2.66 8.90 -19.62
N ALA A 318 1.65 9.56 -19.04
CA ALA A 318 1.13 9.22 -17.71
C ALA A 318 0.52 7.81 -17.68
N ALA A 319 -0.26 7.43 -18.70
CA ALA A 319 -0.82 6.09 -18.81
C ALA A 319 0.27 5.01 -18.94
N LEU A 320 1.29 5.27 -19.75
CA LEU A 320 2.43 4.35 -19.89
C LEU A 320 3.18 4.18 -18.57
N ALA A 321 3.45 5.29 -17.86
CA ALA A 321 4.13 5.26 -16.57
C ALA A 321 3.32 4.50 -15.51
N ALA A 322 2.00 4.74 -15.44
CA ALA A 322 1.08 4.01 -14.56
C ALA A 322 1.03 2.51 -14.88
N ALA A 323 0.99 2.14 -16.16
CA ALA A 323 0.96 0.75 -16.58
C ALA A 323 2.25 0.00 -16.22
N LEU A 324 3.42 0.61 -16.47
CA LEU A 324 4.72 0.03 -16.14
C LEU A 324 4.89 -0.14 -14.62
N ALA A 325 4.56 0.90 -13.84
CA ALA A 325 4.66 0.86 -12.39
C ALA A 325 3.65 -0.11 -11.75
N GLY A 326 2.41 -0.17 -12.27
CA GLY A 326 1.39 -1.11 -11.83
C GLY A 326 1.75 -2.56 -12.15
N LEU A 327 2.32 -2.82 -13.33
CA LEU A 327 2.82 -4.15 -13.69
C LEU A 327 3.97 -4.58 -12.77
N ALA A 328 4.90 -3.66 -12.45
CA ALA A 328 5.98 -3.93 -11.51
C ALA A 328 5.45 -4.25 -10.11
N GLY A 329 4.48 -3.47 -9.60
CA GLY A 329 3.81 -3.72 -8.31
C GLY A 329 3.05 -5.05 -8.23
N LEU A 330 2.51 -5.53 -9.36
CA LEU A 330 1.84 -6.82 -9.45
C LEU A 330 2.83 -8.00 -9.47
N THR A 331 3.96 -7.86 -10.17
CA THR A 331 4.81 -8.99 -10.55
C THR A 331 6.08 -9.15 -9.73
N ILE A 332 6.70 -8.05 -9.28
CA ILE A 332 8.02 -8.05 -8.63
C ILE A 332 7.87 -7.78 -7.12
N ALA A 333 8.93 -8.04 -6.33
CA ALA A 333 8.98 -7.70 -4.91
C ALA A 333 8.76 -6.19 -4.67
N PRO A 334 8.09 -5.78 -3.56
CA PRO A 334 7.68 -4.38 -3.35
C PRO A 334 8.84 -3.37 -3.37
N VAL A 335 9.99 -3.74 -2.79
CA VAL A 335 11.19 -2.88 -2.75
C VAL A 335 11.71 -2.61 -4.16
N LEU A 336 11.81 -3.66 -5.00
CA LEU A 336 12.24 -3.52 -6.38
C LEU A 336 11.22 -2.73 -7.21
N ALA A 337 9.91 -2.98 -7.02
CA ALA A 337 8.87 -2.25 -7.72
C ALA A 337 8.84 -0.74 -7.35
N ALA A 338 9.17 -0.39 -6.10
CA ALA A 338 9.33 1.00 -5.69
C ALA A 338 10.50 1.69 -6.42
N THR A 339 11.61 0.99 -6.67
CA THR A 339 12.72 1.55 -7.48
C THR A 339 12.29 1.89 -8.91
N THR A 340 11.33 1.15 -9.48
CA THR A 340 10.76 1.45 -10.80
C THR A 340 10.04 2.80 -10.82
N VAL A 341 9.28 3.14 -9.77
CA VAL A 341 8.61 4.44 -9.68
C VAL A 341 9.62 5.58 -9.65
N VAL A 342 10.69 5.43 -8.84
CA VAL A 342 11.77 6.42 -8.76
C VAL A 342 12.47 6.57 -10.12
N ALA A 343 12.81 5.46 -10.77
CA ALA A 343 13.45 5.49 -12.08
C ALA A 343 12.57 6.17 -13.15
N LEU A 344 11.27 5.86 -13.19
CA LEU A 344 10.32 6.51 -14.11
C LEU A 344 10.20 8.01 -13.82
N GLY A 345 10.22 8.42 -12.55
CA GLY A 345 10.24 9.83 -12.15
C GLY A 345 11.50 10.56 -12.65
N LEU A 346 12.68 9.96 -12.48
CA LEU A 346 13.95 10.52 -12.96
C LEU A 346 14.00 10.60 -14.49
N ILE A 347 13.52 9.56 -15.19
CA ILE A 347 13.41 9.56 -16.65
C ILE A 347 12.44 10.65 -17.11
N GLY A 348 11.29 10.82 -16.45
CA GLY A 348 10.33 11.88 -16.76
C GLY A 348 10.92 13.28 -16.55
N PHE A 349 11.67 13.49 -15.47
CA PHE A 349 12.36 14.75 -15.20
C PHE A 349 13.43 15.07 -16.25
N ALA A 350 14.30 14.11 -16.58
CA ALA A 350 15.29 14.27 -17.63
C ALA A 350 14.65 14.51 -19.00
N GLY A 351 13.56 13.79 -19.30
CA GLY A 351 12.77 13.98 -20.51
C GLY A 351 12.13 15.37 -20.59
N ALA A 352 11.68 15.94 -19.48
CA ALA A 352 11.18 17.31 -19.43
C ALA A 352 12.28 18.34 -19.68
N ALA A 353 13.45 18.20 -19.06
CA ALA A 353 14.59 19.07 -19.34
C ALA A 353 15.00 19.02 -20.83
N TRP A 354 15.00 17.83 -21.43
CA TRP A 354 15.26 17.65 -22.86
C TRP A 354 14.15 18.22 -23.75
N ALA A 355 12.88 18.09 -23.36
CA ALA A 355 11.74 18.63 -24.12
C ALA A 355 11.77 20.16 -24.23
N GLN A 356 12.37 20.85 -23.25
CA GLN A 356 12.56 22.31 -23.30
C GLN A 356 13.46 22.72 -24.48
N ASP A 357 14.46 21.91 -24.83
CA ASP A 357 15.32 22.16 -26.01
C ASP A 357 14.53 22.02 -27.33
N ALA A 358 13.46 21.24 -27.33
CA ALA A 358 12.54 21.12 -28.47
C ALA A 358 11.43 22.19 -28.45
N GLY A 359 11.50 23.18 -27.55
CA GLY A 359 10.50 24.23 -27.43
C GLY A 359 9.21 23.80 -26.72
N ILE A 360 9.25 22.71 -25.93
CA ILE A 360 8.07 22.13 -25.28
C ILE A 360 8.22 22.19 -23.75
N LEU A 361 7.22 22.76 -23.07
CA LEU A 361 7.09 22.70 -21.62
C LEU A 361 6.30 21.44 -21.22
N PHE A 362 7.00 20.43 -20.70
CA PHE A 362 6.41 19.14 -20.34
C PHE A 362 6.22 19.00 -18.81
N PRO A 363 4.97 18.82 -18.30
CA PRO A 363 4.70 18.68 -16.87
C PRO A 363 5.08 17.28 -16.35
N ALA A 364 6.33 17.11 -15.92
CA ALA A 364 6.88 15.81 -15.48
C ALA A 364 6.24 15.26 -14.19
N ALA A 365 5.64 16.10 -13.35
CA ALA A 365 5.08 15.63 -12.08
C ALA A 365 3.83 14.77 -12.31
N ARG A 366 3.05 15.04 -13.37
CA ARG A 366 1.83 14.26 -13.68
C ARG A 366 2.14 12.80 -14.02
N PRO A 367 3.04 12.46 -14.96
CA PRO A 367 3.41 11.06 -15.19
C PRO A 367 4.05 10.38 -13.97
N ALA A 368 4.83 11.12 -13.17
CA ALA A 368 5.40 10.58 -11.93
C ALA A 368 4.30 10.24 -10.90
N GLY A 369 3.30 11.12 -10.74
CA GLY A 369 2.12 10.86 -9.92
C GLY A 369 1.31 9.67 -10.44
N ALA A 370 1.11 9.56 -11.75
CA ALA A 370 0.44 8.42 -12.38
C ALA A 370 1.18 7.11 -12.12
N ALA A 371 2.53 7.11 -12.19
CA ALA A 371 3.36 5.95 -11.85
C ALA A 371 3.18 5.54 -10.39
N LEU A 372 3.17 6.50 -9.46
CA LEU A 372 2.96 6.21 -8.04
C LEU A 372 1.58 5.60 -7.77
N ILE A 373 0.51 6.18 -8.32
CA ILE A 373 -0.85 5.65 -8.16
C ILE A 373 -0.95 4.26 -8.81
N GLY A 374 -0.38 4.08 -9.99
CA GLY A 374 -0.32 2.80 -10.69
C GLY A 374 0.38 1.73 -9.86
N PHE A 375 1.52 2.04 -9.26
CA PHE A 375 2.25 1.15 -8.34
C PHE A 375 1.40 0.76 -7.13
N VAL A 376 0.78 1.73 -6.45
CA VAL A 376 -0.07 1.46 -5.27
C VAL A 376 -1.24 0.57 -5.64
N ALA A 377 -1.90 0.83 -6.78
CA ALA A 377 -3.00 0.02 -7.28
C ALA A 377 -2.55 -1.41 -7.63
N GLY A 378 -1.39 -1.56 -8.29
CA GLY A 378 -0.82 -2.86 -8.61
C GLY A 378 -0.45 -3.67 -7.35
N TRP A 379 0.17 -3.01 -6.37
CA TRP A 379 0.54 -3.62 -5.09
C TRP A 379 -0.68 -4.02 -4.25
N ALA A 380 -1.68 -3.14 -4.14
CA ALA A 380 -2.95 -3.45 -3.48
C ALA A 380 -3.66 -4.63 -4.16
N GLY A 381 -3.66 -4.67 -5.50
CA GLY A 381 -4.14 -5.81 -6.27
C GLY A 381 -3.43 -7.10 -5.85
N ARG A 382 -2.09 -7.08 -5.80
CA ARG A 382 -1.28 -8.24 -5.36
C ARG A 382 -1.67 -8.72 -3.97
N LEU A 383 -1.83 -7.83 -2.98
CA LEU A 383 -2.24 -8.20 -1.62
C LEU A 383 -3.61 -8.87 -1.58
N LEU A 384 -4.62 -8.25 -2.22
CA LEU A 384 -5.97 -8.80 -2.28
C LEU A 384 -6.02 -10.19 -2.96
N PHE A 385 -5.13 -10.44 -3.93
CA PHE A 385 -5.04 -11.74 -4.61
C PHE A 385 -4.29 -12.82 -3.81
N LEU A 386 -3.19 -12.45 -3.13
CA LEU A 386 -2.44 -13.41 -2.30
C LEU A 386 -3.31 -13.97 -1.17
N ASP A 387 -4.13 -13.13 -0.53
CA ASP A 387 -5.06 -13.55 0.53
C ASP A 387 -6.14 -14.50 0.06
N ARG A 388 -6.63 -14.35 -1.18
CA ARG A 388 -7.65 -15.25 -1.74
C ARG A 388 -7.07 -16.63 -2.02
N ARG A 389 -5.83 -16.70 -2.53
CA ARG A 389 -5.18 -17.98 -2.84
C ARG A 389 -4.89 -18.78 -1.58
N SER A 390 -4.37 -18.13 -0.54
CA SER A 390 -4.10 -18.78 0.75
C SER A 390 -5.39 -19.31 1.40
N ARG A 391 -6.47 -18.52 1.40
CA ARG A 391 -7.78 -18.96 1.91
C ARG A 391 -8.40 -20.10 1.11
N ALA A 392 -8.32 -20.06 -0.22
CA ALA A 392 -8.82 -21.13 -1.07
C ALA A 392 -8.05 -22.44 -0.88
N LEU A 393 -6.71 -22.37 -0.75
CA LEU A 393 -5.91 -23.54 -0.41
C LEU A 393 -6.31 -24.11 0.95
N ARG A 394 -6.36 -23.30 2.02
CA ARG A 394 -6.79 -23.76 3.36
C ARG A 394 -8.17 -24.45 3.34
N ALA A 395 -9.15 -23.85 2.66
CA ALA A 395 -10.49 -24.42 2.54
C ALA A 395 -10.53 -25.74 1.74
N SER A 396 -9.64 -25.91 0.76
CA SER A 396 -9.53 -27.15 -0.02
C SER A 396 -8.80 -28.27 0.74
N PHE A 397 -7.76 -27.95 1.50
CA PHE A 397 -6.99 -28.92 2.29
C PHE A 397 -7.71 -29.34 3.58
N GLY A 398 -8.49 -28.45 4.22
CA GLY A 398 -9.22 -28.76 5.45
C GLY A 398 -10.28 -29.86 5.33
N ARG A 399 -10.63 -30.31 4.12
CA ARG A 399 -11.50 -31.49 3.89
C ARG A 399 -10.76 -32.82 3.89
N TYR A 400 -9.44 -32.79 3.83
CA TYR A 400 -8.59 -33.98 3.67
C TYR A 400 -7.52 -34.10 4.75
N VAL A 401 -7.23 -33.00 5.46
CA VAL A 401 -6.15 -32.87 6.44
C VAL A 401 -6.64 -31.97 7.57
N ALA A 402 -6.38 -32.33 8.82
CA ALA A 402 -6.77 -31.51 9.98
C ALA A 402 -6.13 -30.11 9.91
N PRO A 403 -6.85 -29.05 10.35
CA PRO A 403 -6.37 -27.66 10.29
C PRO A 403 -4.98 -27.46 10.89
N GLU A 404 -4.69 -28.14 12.01
CA GLU A 404 -3.44 -28.03 12.76
C GLU A 404 -2.25 -28.52 11.94
N LEU A 405 -2.44 -29.56 11.11
CA LEU A 405 -1.40 -30.08 10.24
C LEU A 405 -1.19 -29.17 9.02
N VAL A 406 -2.25 -28.54 8.50
CA VAL A 406 -2.14 -27.54 7.43
C VAL A 406 -1.35 -26.32 7.91
N ASP A 407 -1.62 -25.83 9.12
CA ASP A 407 -0.91 -24.69 9.69
C ASP A 407 0.58 -25.00 9.94
N ARG A 408 0.88 -26.22 10.40
CA ARG A 408 2.28 -26.67 10.57
C ARG A 408 3.04 -26.72 9.24
N ILE A 409 2.42 -27.23 8.17
CA ILE A 409 3.00 -27.27 6.82
C ILE A 409 3.21 -25.85 6.27
N LEU A 410 2.23 -24.96 6.44
CA LEU A 410 2.33 -23.57 5.99
C LEU A 410 3.41 -22.78 6.75
N ALA A 411 3.62 -23.08 8.04
CA ALA A 411 4.62 -22.39 8.85
C ALA A 411 6.07 -22.82 8.53
N GLN A 412 6.29 -24.07 8.14
CA GLN A 412 7.63 -24.61 7.92
C GLN A 412 8.15 -24.43 6.48
N GLU A 413 7.31 -24.01 5.52
CA GLU A 413 7.63 -23.88 4.09
C GLU A 413 8.34 -25.10 3.47
N LYS A 414 8.22 -26.29 4.08
CA LYS A 414 8.86 -27.54 3.65
C LYS A 414 7.82 -28.64 3.49
N LEU A 415 8.11 -29.59 2.60
CA LEU A 415 7.30 -30.79 2.47
C LEU A 415 7.43 -31.63 3.75
N PRO A 416 6.35 -32.29 4.21
CA PRO A 416 6.44 -33.21 5.34
C PRO A 416 7.42 -34.33 5.02
N GLU A 417 8.48 -34.48 5.82
CA GLU A 417 9.44 -35.59 5.71
C GLU A 417 8.92 -36.82 6.47
N LEU A 418 9.44 -38.01 6.13
CA LEU A 418 9.21 -39.27 6.84
C LEU A 418 9.93 -39.24 8.20
N GLU A 419 9.41 -38.42 9.11
CA GLU A 419 9.93 -38.25 10.45
C GLU A 419 8.83 -38.56 11.46
N GLY A 420 9.20 -39.30 12.51
CA GLY A 420 8.30 -39.64 13.61
C GLY A 420 9.02 -39.53 14.93
N GLU A 421 8.30 -39.02 15.93
CA GLU A 421 8.79 -38.87 17.29
C GLU A 421 8.15 -39.92 18.20
N GLN A 422 8.93 -40.42 19.17
CA GLN A 422 8.38 -41.30 20.19
C GLN A 422 7.60 -40.43 21.19
N ARG A 423 6.29 -40.68 21.28
CA ARG A 423 5.37 -39.86 22.06
C ARG A 423 4.42 -40.70 22.88
N TYR A 424 4.07 -40.23 24.07
CA TYR A 424 3.06 -40.84 24.90
C TYR A 424 1.69 -40.33 24.46
N VAL A 425 0.85 -41.22 23.92
CA VAL A 425 -0.45 -40.86 23.32
C VAL A 425 -1.56 -41.74 23.84
N THR A 426 -2.79 -41.25 23.79
CA THR A 426 -3.99 -42.07 23.93
C THR A 426 -4.57 -42.37 22.56
N ILE A 427 -4.85 -43.64 22.30
CA ILE A 427 -5.39 -44.12 21.02
C ILE A 427 -6.76 -44.73 21.28
N MET A 428 -7.72 -44.38 20.43
CA MET A 428 -9.05 -44.95 20.42
C MET A 428 -9.31 -45.66 19.08
N PHE A 429 -9.94 -46.82 19.16
CA PHE A 429 -10.63 -47.46 18.06
C PHE A 429 -12.12 -47.53 18.38
N ALA A 430 -12.96 -47.04 17.47
CA ALA A 430 -14.41 -47.10 17.59
C ALA A 430 -15.00 -47.79 16.35
N ASP A 431 -15.81 -48.83 16.50
CA ASP A 431 -16.34 -49.65 15.41
C ASP A 431 -17.86 -49.79 15.50
N LEU A 432 -18.56 -49.59 14.38
CA LEU A 432 -20.02 -49.70 14.32
C LEU A 432 -20.45 -51.18 14.27
N SER A 433 -21.04 -51.64 15.36
CA SER A 433 -21.58 -52.99 15.43
C SER A 433 -22.81 -53.16 14.55
N GLY A 434 -22.86 -54.30 13.84
CA GLY A 434 -24.00 -54.68 12.99
C GLY A 434 -23.90 -54.15 11.54
N PHE A 435 -22.86 -53.39 11.19
CA PHE A 435 -22.65 -52.88 9.84
C PHE A 435 -22.60 -53.98 8.78
N THR A 436 -21.77 -55.01 9.00
CA THR A 436 -21.62 -56.12 8.03
C THR A 436 -22.95 -56.82 7.76
N ALA A 437 -23.74 -57.11 8.79
CA ALA A 437 -25.03 -57.78 8.66
C ALA A 437 -26.11 -56.91 7.98
N LEU A 438 -26.05 -55.59 8.18
CA LEU A 438 -26.97 -54.62 7.55
C LEU A 438 -26.57 -54.30 6.10
N SER A 439 -25.28 -54.39 5.76
CA SER A 439 -24.77 -54.09 4.42
C SER A 439 -25.30 -55.02 3.32
N GLU A 440 -25.74 -56.21 3.69
CA GLU A 440 -26.34 -57.19 2.77
C GLU A 440 -27.85 -56.97 2.52
N ARG A 441 -28.51 -56.13 3.34
CA ARG A 441 -29.99 -56.05 3.40
C ARG A 441 -30.56 -54.67 3.06
N VAL A 442 -29.71 -53.65 2.89
CA VAL A 442 -30.11 -52.24 2.72
C VAL A 442 -29.57 -51.68 1.41
N ASP A 443 -30.31 -50.77 0.78
CA ASP A 443 -29.86 -50.01 -0.39
C ASP A 443 -28.54 -49.25 -0.12
N GLY A 444 -27.58 -49.37 -1.04
CA GLY A 444 -26.21 -48.87 -0.84
C GLY A 444 -26.10 -47.36 -0.63
N LYS A 445 -27.00 -46.54 -1.21
CA LYS A 445 -26.98 -45.09 -0.99
C LYS A 445 -27.46 -44.74 0.42
N THR A 446 -28.53 -45.39 0.85
CA THR A 446 -29.10 -45.19 2.20
C THR A 446 -28.12 -45.67 3.27
N LEU A 447 -27.47 -46.81 3.05
CA LEU A 447 -26.43 -47.33 3.94
C LEU A 447 -25.25 -46.36 4.03
N THR A 448 -24.70 -45.91 2.90
CA THR A 448 -23.55 -44.99 2.87
C THR A 448 -23.87 -43.66 3.57
N ALA A 449 -25.06 -43.11 3.34
CA ALA A 449 -25.49 -41.87 4.00
C ALA A 449 -25.60 -42.05 5.53
N THR A 450 -26.14 -43.19 5.97
CA THR A 450 -26.31 -43.50 7.39
C THR A 450 -24.94 -43.71 8.06
N VAL A 451 -24.05 -44.51 7.46
CA VAL A 451 -22.68 -44.72 7.97
C VAL A 451 -21.94 -43.39 8.10
N ASN A 452 -21.95 -42.55 7.07
CA ASN A 452 -21.29 -41.24 7.11
C ASN A 452 -21.85 -40.34 8.22
N ALA A 453 -23.15 -40.45 8.55
CA ALA A 453 -23.73 -39.71 9.67
C ALA A 453 -23.19 -40.20 11.03
N TYR A 454 -23.07 -41.51 11.24
CA TYR A 454 -22.49 -42.07 12.48
C TYR A 454 -20.99 -41.76 12.58
N LEU A 455 -20.23 -41.91 11.48
CA LEU A 455 -18.82 -41.51 11.44
C LEU A 455 -18.65 -40.02 11.75
N GLY A 456 -19.57 -39.17 11.29
CA GLY A 456 -19.60 -37.75 11.62
C GLY A 456 -19.87 -37.47 13.11
N ILE A 457 -20.75 -38.24 13.75
CA ILE A 457 -20.98 -38.15 15.20
C ILE A 457 -19.71 -38.53 15.97
N ILE A 458 -19.07 -39.64 15.59
CA ILE A 458 -17.84 -40.12 16.23
C ILE A 458 -16.73 -39.07 16.08
N ALA A 459 -16.50 -38.59 14.85
CA ALA A 459 -15.49 -37.57 14.57
C ALA A 459 -15.76 -36.27 15.35
N GLY A 460 -17.02 -35.83 15.43
CA GLY A 460 -17.39 -34.63 16.18
C GLY A 460 -17.08 -34.72 17.68
N GLU A 461 -17.31 -35.87 18.31
CA GLU A 461 -16.96 -36.07 19.73
C GLU A 461 -15.44 -36.14 19.95
N VAL A 462 -14.69 -36.78 19.04
CA VAL A 462 -13.22 -36.78 19.07
C VAL A 462 -12.69 -35.35 18.98
N GLU A 463 -13.10 -34.59 17.97
CA GLU A 463 -12.64 -33.21 17.75
C GLU A 463 -13.00 -32.28 18.92
N ARG A 464 -14.22 -32.41 19.47
CA ARG A 464 -14.69 -31.63 20.63
C ARG A 464 -13.84 -31.86 21.88
N SER A 465 -13.25 -33.05 22.01
CA SER A 465 -12.35 -33.41 23.10
C SER A 465 -10.87 -33.07 22.84
N GLY A 466 -10.56 -32.38 21.73
CA GLY A 466 -9.18 -32.07 21.34
C GLY A 466 -8.42 -33.27 20.76
N GLY A 467 -9.13 -34.30 20.33
CA GLY A 467 -8.55 -35.47 19.65
C GLY A 467 -8.40 -35.25 18.16
N TYR A 468 -7.48 -35.99 17.55
CA TYR A 468 -7.23 -36.03 16.11
C TYR A 468 -7.77 -37.35 15.53
N VAL A 469 -8.70 -37.24 14.56
CA VAL A 469 -9.15 -38.39 13.78
C VAL A 469 -8.06 -38.74 12.76
N ASP A 470 -7.34 -39.84 13.01
CA ASP A 470 -6.26 -40.30 12.14
C ASP A 470 -6.81 -40.80 10.81
N LYS A 471 -7.74 -41.76 10.87
CA LYS A 471 -8.36 -42.32 9.67
C LYS A 471 -9.67 -43.04 9.97
N PHE A 472 -10.49 -43.11 8.91
CA PHE A 472 -11.63 -44.01 8.81
C PHE A 472 -11.18 -45.32 8.15
N ILE A 473 -11.52 -46.45 8.77
CA ILE A 473 -11.19 -47.80 8.31
C ILE A 473 -12.51 -48.55 8.08
N GLY A 474 -13.16 -48.28 6.95
CA GLY A 474 -14.51 -48.77 6.70
C GLY A 474 -15.51 -48.10 7.65
N ASP A 475 -16.08 -48.89 8.55
CA ASP A 475 -17.01 -48.52 9.62
C ASP A 475 -16.33 -48.23 10.97
N ALA A 476 -15.01 -48.41 11.04
CA ALA A 476 -14.20 -48.09 12.21
C ALA A 476 -13.52 -46.71 12.10
N VAL A 477 -13.31 -46.07 13.25
CA VAL A 477 -12.58 -44.82 13.41
C VAL A 477 -11.36 -45.06 14.30
N MET A 478 -10.19 -44.67 13.81
CA MET A 478 -8.99 -44.55 14.63
C MET A 478 -8.77 -43.08 14.99
N ALA A 479 -8.61 -42.79 16.27
CA ALA A 479 -8.31 -41.45 16.76
C ALA A 479 -7.18 -41.48 17.78
N MET A 480 -6.52 -40.33 17.95
CA MET A 480 -5.48 -40.17 18.96
C MET A 480 -5.55 -38.81 19.65
N TRP A 481 -5.09 -38.76 20.89
CA TRP A 481 -4.90 -37.54 21.68
C TRP A 481 -3.44 -37.38 22.06
N ASN A 482 -3.07 -36.15 22.41
CA ASN A 482 -1.69 -35.73 22.62
C ASN A 482 -0.81 -35.87 21.36
N ALA A 483 -1.41 -35.81 20.16
CA ALA A 483 -0.75 -35.59 18.89
C ALA A 483 -1.79 -35.17 17.82
N PRO A 484 -1.47 -34.24 16.90
CA PRO A 484 -0.20 -33.53 16.74
C PRO A 484 0.06 -32.44 17.79
N ALA A 485 -0.98 -32.01 18.52
CA ALA A 485 -0.89 -31.01 19.58
C ALA A 485 -0.65 -31.66 20.95
N ASP A 486 0.11 -30.98 21.81
CA ASP A 486 0.28 -31.37 23.20
C ASP A 486 -1.05 -31.27 23.94
N HIS A 487 -1.36 -32.27 24.77
CA HIS A 487 -2.56 -32.28 25.60
C HIS A 487 -2.29 -33.01 26.91
N ASP A 488 -2.09 -32.27 28.00
CA ASP A 488 -1.67 -32.86 29.29
C ASP A 488 -2.70 -33.84 29.89
N ASP A 489 -3.99 -33.58 29.71
CA ASP A 489 -5.11 -34.35 30.27
C ASP A 489 -5.62 -35.45 29.31
N HIS A 490 -4.79 -35.89 28.36
CA HIS A 490 -5.26 -36.62 27.18
C HIS A 490 -5.95 -37.95 27.48
N GLU A 491 -5.50 -38.71 28.49
CA GLU A 491 -6.13 -39.97 28.85
C GLU A 491 -7.54 -39.76 29.39
N ARG A 492 -7.74 -38.73 30.21
CA ARG A 492 -9.04 -38.43 30.83
C ARG A 492 -10.05 -37.97 29.78
N VAL A 493 -9.67 -37.03 28.92
CA VAL A 493 -10.57 -36.51 27.87
C VAL A 493 -10.90 -37.55 26.81
N ALA A 494 -9.97 -38.47 26.50
CA ALA A 494 -10.23 -39.56 25.57
C ALA A 494 -11.28 -40.55 26.11
N VAL A 495 -11.25 -40.84 27.42
CA VAL A 495 -12.30 -41.66 28.07
C VAL A 495 -13.64 -40.92 28.05
N ALA A 496 -13.65 -39.62 28.37
CA ALA A 496 -14.86 -38.82 28.29
C ALA A 496 -15.43 -38.77 26.86
N ALA A 497 -14.57 -38.69 25.84
CA ALA A 497 -14.97 -38.76 24.43
C ALA A 497 -15.54 -40.13 24.07
N ALA A 498 -14.92 -41.24 24.51
CA ALA A 498 -15.44 -42.58 24.28
C ALA A 498 -16.84 -42.78 24.89
N VAL A 499 -17.06 -42.26 26.09
CA VAL A 499 -18.39 -42.25 26.73
C VAL A 499 -19.37 -41.35 25.98
N GLY A 500 -18.94 -40.16 25.56
CA GLY A 500 -19.74 -39.24 24.75
C GLY A 500 -20.16 -39.86 23.40
N ILE A 501 -19.25 -40.58 22.74
CA ILE A 501 -19.52 -41.33 21.50
C ILE A 501 -20.58 -42.39 21.74
N ARG A 502 -20.45 -43.20 22.80
CA ARG A 502 -21.46 -44.19 23.20
C ARG A 502 -22.84 -43.54 23.31
N ASP A 503 -22.95 -42.46 24.06
CA ASP A 503 -24.24 -41.81 24.34
C ASP A 503 -24.83 -41.15 23.09
N ALA A 504 -24.00 -40.47 22.30
CA ALA A 504 -24.42 -39.81 21.06
C ALA A 504 -24.86 -40.82 19.99
N VAL A 505 -24.14 -41.94 19.86
CA VAL A 505 -24.51 -43.04 18.96
C VAL A 505 -25.79 -43.72 19.43
N ALA A 506 -25.95 -43.99 20.73
CA ALA A 506 -27.19 -44.56 21.28
C ALA A 506 -28.40 -43.65 21.00
N ALA A 507 -28.27 -42.34 21.22
CA ALA A 507 -29.31 -41.38 20.92
C ALA A 507 -29.63 -41.29 19.42
N ALA A 508 -28.62 -41.41 18.54
CA ALA A 508 -28.83 -41.48 17.10
C ALA A 508 -29.56 -42.77 16.70
N ALA A 509 -29.16 -43.91 17.26
CA ALA A 509 -29.78 -45.20 17.03
C ALA A 509 -31.27 -45.20 17.41
N GLU A 510 -31.65 -44.62 18.55
CA GLU A 510 -33.07 -44.48 18.91
C GLU A 510 -33.86 -43.66 17.88
N ARG A 511 -33.30 -42.53 17.44
CA ARG A 511 -33.95 -41.69 16.41
C ARG A 511 -34.09 -42.40 15.08
N ASP A 512 -33.08 -43.16 14.67
CA ASP A 512 -33.09 -43.88 13.41
C ASP A 512 -34.05 -45.06 13.44
N ARG A 513 -34.10 -45.82 14.56
CA ARG A 513 -35.12 -46.87 14.76
C ARG A 513 -36.53 -46.31 14.70
N ALA A 514 -36.79 -45.15 15.32
CA ALA A 514 -38.08 -44.48 15.27
C ALA A 514 -38.48 -44.04 13.85
N ARG A 515 -37.51 -43.86 12.94
CA ARG A 515 -37.71 -43.50 11.53
C ARG A 515 -37.69 -44.71 10.58
N GLY A 516 -37.49 -45.92 11.09
CA GLY A 516 -37.33 -47.12 10.27
C GLY A 516 -36.02 -47.15 9.47
N LEU A 517 -35.02 -46.37 9.89
CA LEU A 517 -33.69 -46.35 9.29
C LEU A 517 -32.77 -47.39 9.97
N PRO A 518 -31.70 -47.85 9.29
CA PRO A 518 -30.66 -48.67 9.91
C PRO A 518 -30.10 -47.98 11.16
N ALA A 519 -29.99 -48.72 12.26
CA ALA A 519 -29.45 -48.21 13.52
C ALA A 519 -28.27 -49.08 13.95
N PHE A 520 -27.20 -48.44 14.41
CA PHE A 520 -25.96 -49.09 14.80
C PHE A 520 -25.70 -48.91 16.29
N SER A 521 -25.04 -49.89 16.91
CA SER A 521 -24.37 -49.69 18.20
C SER A 521 -22.87 -49.49 17.97
N ILE A 522 -22.16 -49.06 19.00
CA ILE A 522 -20.72 -48.78 18.93
C ILE A 522 -19.95 -49.67 19.90
N LYS A 523 -18.77 -50.11 19.46
CA LYS A 523 -17.72 -50.68 20.33
C LYS A 523 -16.57 -49.70 20.37
N VAL A 524 -16.08 -49.37 21.56
CA VAL A 524 -14.97 -48.43 21.72
C VAL A 524 -13.89 -49.05 22.61
N GLY A 525 -12.66 -49.09 22.10
CA GLY A 525 -11.45 -49.47 22.82
C GLY A 525 -10.50 -48.30 22.96
N VAL A 526 -10.05 -47.98 24.17
CA VAL A 526 -9.11 -46.87 24.44
C VAL A 526 -7.90 -47.34 25.22
N ASN A 527 -6.69 -47.02 24.73
CA ASN A 527 -5.45 -47.34 25.43
C ASN A 527 -4.43 -46.21 25.34
N SER A 528 -3.66 -46.00 26.41
CA SER A 528 -2.54 -45.06 26.44
C SER A 528 -1.20 -45.78 26.46
N GLY A 529 -0.21 -45.22 25.80
CA GLY A 529 1.15 -45.76 25.79
C GLY A 529 2.08 -44.99 24.86
N HIS A 530 3.36 -45.37 24.88
CA HIS A 530 4.33 -44.83 23.93
C HIS A 530 4.11 -45.41 22.53
N ALA A 531 4.03 -44.53 21.53
CA ALA A 531 3.98 -44.87 20.11
C ALA A 531 4.90 -43.93 19.31
N ILE A 532 5.28 -44.34 18.11
CA ILE A 532 5.93 -43.45 17.15
C ILE A 532 4.83 -42.70 16.41
N VAL A 533 4.82 -41.37 16.51
CA VAL A 533 3.84 -40.51 15.83
C VAL A 533 4.54 -39.65 14.81
N GLY A 534 4.05 -39.66 13.58
CA GLY A 534 4.69 -38.93 12.50
C GLY A 534 4.09 -39.23 11.14
N ASN A 535 4.77 -38.76 10.10
CA ASN A 535 4.41 -39.09 8.73
C ASN A 535 4.89 -40.50 8.41
N VAL A 536 3.94 -41.43 8.23
CA VAL A 536 4.23 -42.82 7.88
C VAL A 536 3.66 -43.12 6.49
N GLY A 537 4.45 -43.78 5.65
CA GLY A 537 4.00 -44.20 4.32
C GLY A 537 5.15 -44.26 3.31
N SER A 538 4.85 -43.89 2.08
CA SER A 538 5.84 -43.79 0.98
C SER A 538 6.04 -42.33 0.59
N GLU A 539 7.11 -42.00 -0.12
CA GLU A 539 7.38 -40.63 -0.60
C GLU A 539 6.20 -39.98 -1.34
N LYS A 540 5.36 -40.80 -2.00
CA LYS A 540 4.20 -40.31 -2.77
C LYS A 540 2.91 -40.26 -1.95
N ARG A 541 2.85 -40.90 -0.78
CA ARG A 541 1.66 -41.02 0.08
C ARG A 541 2.08 -41.13 1.53
N LEU A 542 2.00 -40.01 2.24
CA LEU A 542 2.26 -39.89 3.66
C LEU A 542 0.95 -39.71 4.41
N ASN A 543 0.81 -40.41 5.53
CA ASN A 543 -0.27 -40.20 6.48
C ASN A 543 0.36 -39.85 7.83
N TYR A 544 -0.09 -38.76 8.45
CA TYR A 544 0.28 -38.46 9.83
C TYR A 544 -0.51 -39.40 10.76
N THR A 545 0.18 -40.37 11.37
CA THR A 545 -0.44 -41.49 12.09
C THR A 545 0.46 -41.95 13.24
N ALA A 546 -0.09 -42.79 14.14
CA ALA A 546 0.64 -43.41 15.23
C ALA A 546 0.90 -44.90 14.91
N VAL A 547 2.10 -45.38 15.21
CA VAL A 547 2.51 -46.79 15.05
C VAL A 547 3.22 -47.26 16.31
N GLY A 548 2.83 -48.42 16.84
CA GLY A 548 3.48 -49.01 18.01
C GLY A 548 2.61 -50.02 18.73
N ASP A 549 3.15 -50.57 19.82
CA ASP A 549 2.43 -51.56 20.64
C ASP A 549 1.15 -50.97 21.25
N ALA A 550 1.17 -49.71 21.68
CA ALA A 550 0.00 -49.01 22.23
C ALA A 550 -1.18 -48.97 21.25
N VAL A 551 -0.91 -48.78 19.94
CA VAL A 551 -1.92 -48.80 18.86
C VAL A 551 -2.51 -50.20 18.70
N ASN A 552 -1.64 -51.22 18.71
CA ASN A 552 -2.08 -52.60 18.60
C ASN A 552 -2.92 -53.05 19.80
N ILE A 553 -2.61 -52.56 21.00
CA ILE A 553 -3.42 -52.82 22.21
C ILE A 553 -4.79 -52.14 22.08
N ALA A 554 -4.84 -50.86 21.70
CA ALA A 554 -6.10 -50.14 21.49
C ALA A 554 -7.00 -50.85 20.46
N ALA A 555 -6.42 -51.26 19.33
CA ALA A 555 -7.14 -51.99 18.28
C ALA A 555 -7.70 -53.34 18.74
N ARG A 556 -7.04 -54.00 19.71
CA ARG A 556 -7.55 -55.24 20.31
C ARG A 556 -8.59 -54.97 21.39
N MET A 557 -8.47 -53.85 22.11
CA MET A 557 -9.45 -53.46 23.10
C MET A 557 -10.82 -53.18 22.50
N GLU A 558 -10.90 -52.74 21.25
CA GLU A 558 -12.16 -52.52 20.53
C GLU A 558 -13.00 -53.80 20.35
N GLY A 559 -12.37 -54.99 20.28
CA GLY A 559 -13.10 -56.27 20.20
C GLY A 559 -13.72 -56.72 21.54
N LEU A 560 -13.19 -56.23 22.67
CA LEU A 560 -13.60 -56.63 24.02
C LEU A 560 -15.03 -56.21 24.42
N PRO A 561 -15.53 -55.02 24.01
CA PRO A 561 -16.93 -54.66 24.12
C PRO A 561 -17.94 -55.78 23.82
N ALA A 562 -17.73 -56.53 22.74
CA ALA A 562 -18.60 -57.63 22.36
C ALA A 562 -18.50 -58.83 23.31
N VAL A 563 -17.32 -59.06 23.87
CA VAL A 563 -17.05 -60.15 24.82
C VAL A 563 -17.67 -59.84 26.17
N PHE A 564 -17.45 -58.63 26.70
CA PHE A 564 -17.85 -58.24 28.06
C PHE A 564 -19.23 -57.58 28.15
N ALA A 565 -19.99 -57.56 27.05
CA ALA A 565 -21.32 -56.92 26.98
C ALA A 565 -21.32 -55.45 27.47
N THR A 566 -20.30 -54.68 27.07
CA THR A 566 -20.18 -53.25 27.39
C THR A 566 -19.79 -52.48 26.12
N PRO A 567 -20.29 -51.25 25.88
CA PRO A 567 -19.92 -50.50 24.68
C PRO A 567 -18.52 -49.90 24.71
N VAL A 568 -17.95 -49.70 25.90
CA VAL A 568 -16.64 -49.03 26.07
C VAL A 568 -15.74 -49.84 26.98
N VAL A 569 -14.52 -50.09 26.53
CA VAL A 569 -13.44 -50.71 27.29
C VAL A 569 -12.19 -49.84 27.22
N VAL A 570 -11.55 -49.61 28.37
CA VAL A 570 -10.38 -48.75 28.49
C VAL A 570 -9.24 -49.47 29.21
N GLY A 571 -7.99 -49.13 28.88
CA GLY A 571 -6.81 -49.60 29.58
C GLY A 571 -6.62 -48.95 30.96
N GLU A 572 -5.76 -49.55 31.77
CA GLU A 572 -5.49 -49.14 33.16
C GLU A 572 -5.07 -47.66 33.31
N ALA A 573 -4.20 -47.15 32.44
CA ALA A 573 -3.77 -45.75 32.49
C ALA A 573 -4.95 -44.78 32.31
N CYS A 574 -5.81 -45.06 31.32
CA CYS A 574 -7.03 -44.31 31.05
C CYS A 574 -8.02 -44.40 32.22
N ALA A 575 -8.20 -45.59 32.78
CA ALA A 575 -9.07 -45.80 33.93
C ALA A 575 -8.62 -44.96 35.13
N ARG A 576 -7.31 -44.97 35.43
CA ARG A 576 -6.73 -44.20 36.54
C ARG A 576 -6.95 -42.70 36.35
N ALA A 577 -6.71 -42.19 35.14
CA ALA A 577 -6.85 -40.76 34.82
C ALA A 577 -8.31 -40.27 34.90
N ALA A 578 -9.28 -41.13 34.54
CA ALA A 578 -10.70 -40.78 34.51
C ALA A 578 -11.51 -41.30 35.73
N ALA A 579 -10.85 -41.82 36.77
CA ALA A 579 -11.51 -42.38 37.96
C ALA A 579 -12.33 -41.35 38.79
N ALA A 580 -12.02 -40.06 38.62
CA ALA A 580 -12.81 -38.98 39.21
C ALA A 580 -14.13 -38.73 38.46
N ASP A 581 -14.12 -38.95 37.14
CA ASP A 581 -15.23 -38.62 36.24
C ASP A 581 -16.23 -39.78 36.09
N PHE A 582 -15.76 -41.03 36.19
CA PHE A 582 -16.58 -42.23 36.03
C PHE A 582 -16.29 -43.28 37.10
N ALA A 583 -17.28 -44.14 37.37
CA ALA A 583 -17.08 -45.33 38.18
C ALA A 583 -16.30 -46.37 37.35
N MET A 584 -15.02 -46.56 37.66
CA MET A 584 -14.15 -47.48 36.91
C MET A 584 -14.27 -48.90 37.44
N LEU A 585 -14.91 -49.78 36.66
CA LEU A 585 -14.99 -51.20 36.96
C LEU A 585 -13.81 -51.93 36.30
N GLU A 586 -12.89 -52.49 37.09
CA GLU A 586 -11.91 -53.45 36.58
C GLU A 586 -12.65 -54.73 36.17
N ILE A 587 -12.75 -55.01 34.87
CA ILE A 587 -13.49 -56.17 34.36
C ILE A 587 -12.69 -57.44 34.59
N ALA A 588 -11.46 -57.46 34.05
CA ALA A 588 -10.54 -58.58 34.11
C ALA A 588 -9.14 -58.15 33.68
N SER A 589 -8.16 -59.03 33.88
CA SER A 589 -6.87 -58.95 33.20
C SER A 589 -6.92 -59.84 31.96
N ILE A 590 -6.53 -59.32 30.79
CA ILE A 590 -6.55 -60.07 29.54
C ILE A 590 -5.14 -60.25 28.98
N GLN A 591 -4.85 -61.43 28.46
CA GLN A 591 -3.65 -61.66 27.66
C GLN A 591 -4.02 -61.55 26.18
N VAL A 592 -3.56 -60.46 25.56
CA VAL A 592 -3.74 -60.22 24.14
C VAL A 592 -2.73 -61.02 23.31
N LYS A 593 -3.19 -61.61 22.21
CA LYS A 593 -2.34 -62.40 21.31
C LYS A 593 -1.12 -61.61 20.86
N GLY A 594 0.08 -62.10 21.22
CA GLY A 594 1.36 -61.49 20.89
C GLY A 594 2.05 -60.73 22.03
N ARG A 595 1.42 -60.61 23.20
CA ARG A 595 2.03 -60.06 24.42
C ARG A 595 1.98 -61.08 25.56
N LYS A 596 3.11 -61.26 26.27
CA LYS A 596 3.18 -62.17 27.43
C LYS A 596 2.53 -61.58 28.68
N GLU A 597 2.68 -60.27 28.86
CA GLU A 597 2.11 -59.55 30.00
C GLU A 597 0.60 -59.32 29.82
N PRO A 598 -0.23 -59.68 30.80
CA PRO A 598 -1.65 -59.38 30.78
C PRO A 598 -1.89 -57.89 31.01
N VAL A 599 -2.96 -57.37 30.41
CA VAL A 599 -3.40 -55.97 30.52
C VAL A 599 -4.72 -55.93 31.28
N ALA A 600 -4.80 -55.13 32.34
CA ALA A 600 -6.06 -54.87 33.02
C ALA A 600 -6.96 -53.99 32.15
N VAL A 601 -8.22 -54.41 32.00
CA VAL A 601 -9.23 -53.70 31.21
C VAL A 601 -10.38 -53.26 32.11
N TYR A 602 -10.87 -52.06 31.84
CA TYR A 602 -11.85 -51.38 32.67
C TYR A 602 -13.06 -50.95 31.83
N ALA A 603 -14.24 -50.92 32.46
CA ALA A 603 -15.43 -50.27 31.91
C ALA A 603 -15.70 -48.97 32.67
N PRO A 604 -15.85 -47.82 31.97
CA PRO A 604 -16.36 -46.59 32.58
C PRO A 604 -17.89 -46.70 32.74
N LEU A 605 -18.33 -46.72 34.00
CA LEU A 605 -19.75 -46.83 34.37
C LEU A 605 -20.30 -45.53 34.96
N ASP A 606 -21.61 -45.49 35.15
CA ASP A 606 -22.28 -44.39 35.84
C ASP A 606 -21.87 -44.29 37.31
N GLU A 607 -22.02 -43.11 37.89
CA GLU A 607 -21.61 -42.84 39.28
C GLU A 607 -22.31 -43.76 40.30
N ALA A 608 -23.54 -44.18 40.00
CA ALA A 608 -24.30 -45.12 40.84
C ALA A 608 -23.61 -46.48 40.98
N ALA A 609 -22.85 -46.92 39.97
CA ALA A 609 -22.12 -48.18 40.01
C ALA A 609 -21.00 -48.22 41.07
N ARG A 610 -20.53 -47.07 41.59
CA ARG A 610 -19.48 -47.03 42.63
C ARG A 610 -19.82 -47.89 43.85
N LEU A 611 -21.11 -47.99 44.21
CA LEU A 611 -21.60 -48.81 45.32
C LEU A 611 -21.37 -50.31 45.13
N HIS A 612 -21.23 -50.76 43.88
CA HIS A 612 -21.09 -52.18 43.51
C HIS A 612 -19.64 -52.59 43.24
N LEU A 613 -18.73 -51.63 43.01
CA LEU A 613 -17.32 -51.91 42.70
C LEU A 613 -16.62 -52.77 43.77
N PRO A 614 -16.78 -52.54 45.10
CA PRO A 614 -16.09 -53.37 46.09
C PRO A 614 -16.54 -54.83 46.07
N ALA A 615 -17.84 -55.07 45.84
CA ALA A 615 -18.39 -56.42 45.75
C ALA A 615 -17.90 -57.12 44.48
N TYR A 616 -17.84 -56.41 43.36
CA TYR A 616 -17.30 -56.96 42.12
C TYR A 616 -15.80 -57.27 42.25
N ALA A 617 -15.02 -56.36 42.84
CA ALA A 617 -13.59 -56.57 43.07
C ALA A 617 -13.32 -57.79 43.96
N ALA A 618 -14.17 -58.06 44.95
CA ALA A 618 -14.07 -59.27 45.77
C ALA A 618 -14.34 -60.56 44.96
N ALA A 619 -15.30 -60.53 44.03
CA ALA A 619 -15.55 -61.65 43.12
C ALA A 619 -14.39 -61.85 42.12
N LEU A 620 -13.85 -60.76 41.56
CA LEU A 620 -12.67 -60.80 40.70
C LEU A 620 -11.43 -61.32 41.43
N GLN A 621 -11.24 -60.95 42.70
CA GLN A 621 -10.15 -61.49 43.51
C GLN A 621 -10.34 -62.98 43.81
N ALA A 622 -11.58 -63.43 44.04
CA ALA A 622 -11.88 -64.85 44.18
C ALA A 622 -11.56 -65.63 42.90
N TYR A 623 -11.87 -65.06 41.73
CA TYR A 623 -11.53 -65.63 40.42
C TYR A 623 -10.00 -65.75 40.25
N ARG A 624 -9.25 -64.68 40.56
CA ARG A 624 -7.77 -64.68 40.54
C ARG A 624 -7.17 -65.73 41.49
N ASN A 625 -7.83 -66.00 42.61
CA ASN A 625 -7.43 -67.00 43.59
C ASN A 625 -7.92 -68.43 43.26
N ARG A 626 -8.48 -68.67 42.06
CA ARG A 626 -9.05 -69.96 41.61
C ARG A 626 -10.25 -70.46 42.44
N ALA A 627 -10.89 -69.58 43.20
CA ALA A 627 -12.14 -69.88 43.89
C ALA A 627 -13.33 -69.59 42.95
N PHE A 628 -13.42 -70.37 41.86
CA PHE A 628 -14.35 -70.10 40.75
C PHE A 628 -15.82 -70.12 41.18
N ASP A 629 -16.25 -71.07 41.99
CA ASP A 629 -17.62 -71.12 42.52
C ASP A 629 -17.97 -69.84 43.29
N LYS A 630 -17.03 -69.37 44.13
CA LYS A 630 -17.21 -68.14 44.93
C LYS A 630 -17.23 -66.89 44.04
N ALA A 631 -16.46 -66.87 42.96
CA ALA A 631 -16.48 -65.79 41.99
C ALA A 631 -17.81 -65.77 41.20
N ALA A 632 -18.26 -66.93 40.73
CA ALA A 632 -19.52 -67.12 40.03
C ALA A 632 -20.71 -66.67 40.89
N ASP A 633 -20.77 -67.08 42.16
CA ASP A 633 -21.81 -66.66 43.10
C ASP A 633 -21.82 -65.15 43.35
N GLY A 634 -20.63 -64.55 43.50
CA GLY A 634 -20.47 -63.12 43.68
C GLY A 634 -20.97 -62.32 42.47
N TRP A 635 -20.60 -62.74 41.26
CA TRP A 635 -21.05 -62.10 40.03
C TRP A 635 -22.54 -62.36 39.73
N ARG A 636 -23.06 -63.55 40.04
CA ARG A 636 -24.49 -63.89 39.90
C ARG A 636 -25.37 -63.04 40.82
N ALA A 637 -24.90 -62.74 42.03
CA ALA A 637 -25.59 -61.82 42.95
C ALA A 637 -25.56 -60.36 42.47
N LEU A 638 -24.57 -59.98 41.67
CA LEU A 638 -24.45 -58.64 41.08
C LEU A 638 -25.21 -58.51 39.77
N SER A 639 -25.27 -59.56 38.95
CA SER A 639 -26.00 -59.55 37.68
C SER A 639 -27.53 -59.49 37.86
N ALA A 640 -28.03 -59.95 39.00
CA ALA A 640 -29.44 -59.85 39.38
C ALA A 640 -29.87 -58.43 39.85
N ARG A 641 -28.93 -57.48 39.98
CA ARG A 641 -29.22 -56.10 40.42
C ARG A 641 -29.40 -55.18 39.22
N ASP A 642 -30.16 -54.09 39.41
CA ASP A 642 -30.31 -53.04 38.41
C ASP A 642 -29.19 -51.99 38.55
N TRP A 643 -28.13 -52.15 37.78
CA TRP A 643 -27.00 -51.21 37.69
C TRP A 643 -26.26 -51.38 36.36
N SER A 644 -25.51 -50.36 35.96
CA SER A 644 -24.85 -50.28 34.64
C SER A 644 -23.81 -51.38 34.36
N GLY A 645 -23.30 -52.09 35.38
CA GLY A 645 -22.37 -53.21 35.24
C GLY A 645 -23.00 -54.60 35.34
N ALA A 646 -24.33 -54.72 35.44
CA ALA A 646 -25.01 -56.01 35.62
C ALA A 646 -24.74 -57.00 34.49
N ALA A 647 -24.74 -56.52 33.23
CA ALA A 647 -24.44 -57.34 32.06
C ALA A 647 -23.00 -57.87 32.06
N ILE A 648 -22.04 -57.04 32.48
CA ILE A 648 -20.64 -57.44 32.63
C ILE A 648 -20.53 -58.54 33.70
N ALA A 649 -21.21 -58.38 34.84
CA ALA A 649 -21.23 -59.41 35.87
C ALA A 649 -21.85 -60.72 35.36
N ALA A 650 -22.92 -60.67 34.56
CA ALA A 650 -23.53 -61.87 33.98
C ALA A 650 -22.54 -62.64 33.09
N VAL A 651 -21.84 -61.94 32.20
CA VAL A 651 -20.81 -62.55 31.33
C VAL A 651 -19.67 -63.17 32.16
N MET A 652 -19.28 -62.52 33.26
CA MET A 652 -18.20 -63.06 34.10
C MET A 652 -18.60 -64.32 34.86
N VAL A 653 -19.90 -64.57 35.10
CA VAL A 653 -20.38 -65.86 35.60
C VAL A 653 -20.02 -66.97 34.61
N ASP A 654 -20.29 -66.78 33.33
CA ASP A 654 -19.99 -67.77 32.29
C ASP A 654 -18.48 -68.04 32.22
N PHE A 655 -17.63 -67.01 32.38
CA PHE A 655 -16.18 -67.18 32.45
C PHE A 655 -15.70 -67.93 33.70
N ALA A 656 -16.36 -67.74 34.85
CA ALA A 656 -16.05 -68.49 36.07
C ALA A 656 -16.43 -69.97 35.92
N ASP A 657 -17.63 -70.24 35.41
CA ASP A 657 -18.15 -71.59 35.23
C ASP A 657 -17.30 -72.36 34.20
N LEU A 658 -16.92 -71.73 33.08
CA LEU A 658 -15.99 -72.32 32.09
C LEU A 658 -14.60 -72.59 32.68
N ALA A 659 -14.08 -71.68 33.51
CA ALA A 659 -12.77 -71.84 34.14
C ALA A 659 -12.76 -72.97 35.19
N ALA A 660 -13.91 -73.28 35.80
CA ALA A 660 -14.05 -74.41 36.71
C ALA A 660 -13.99 -75.76 35.97
N GLU A 661 -14.36 -75.80 34.69
CA GLU A 661 -14.35 -77.00 33.85
C GLU A 661 -13.01 -77.20 33.10
N GLU A 662 -12.24 -76.14 32.84
CA GLU A 662 -10.94 -76.21 32.17
C GLU A 662 -9.79 -76.60 33.15
N THR A 663 -8.91 -77.52 32.74
CA THR A 663 -7.62 -77.74 33.43
C THR A 663 -6.65 -76.60 33.13
N LEU A 664 -6.63 -75.59 34.01
CA LEU A 664 -5.72 -74.46 33.94
C LEU A 664 -4.30 -74.83 34.41
N ASP A 665 -3.28 -74.31 33.72
CA ASP A 665 -1.86 -74.50 34.06
C ASP A 665 -1.54 -73.94 35.47
N GLU A 666 -0.57 -74.54 36.17
CA GLU A 666 -0.04 -74.03 37.44
C GLU A 666 0.51 -72.60 37.29
N SER A 667 0.98 -72.22 36.10
CA SER A 667 1.45 -70.86 35.78
C SER A 667 0.35 -69.83 35.52
N TRP A 668 -0.93 -70.23 35.50
CA TRP A 668 -2.05 -69.32 35.25
C TRP A 668 -2.24 -68.30 36.37
N ALA A 669 -2.17 -67.01 36.00
CA ALA A 669 -2.13 -65.87 36.93
C ALA A 669 -3.40 -65.01 36.87
N GLY A 670 -4.58 -65.62 36.76
CA GLY A 670 -5.85 -64.89 36.88
C GLY A 670 -6.23 -64.03 35.69
N PHE A 671 -5.73 -64.34 34.48
CA PHE A 671 -6.02 -63.60 33.25
C PHE A 671 -6.80 -64.43 32.22
N LEU A 672 -7.63 -63.75 31.43
CA LEU A 672 -8.36 -64.34 30.31
C LEU A 672 -7.48 -64.36 29.06
N VAL A 673 -7.41 -65.50 28.35
CA VAL A 673 -6.63 -65.62 27.11
C VAL A 673 -7.54 -65.40 25.91
N MET A 674 -7.28 -64.38 25.11
CA MET A 674 -7.99 -64.19 23.84
C MET A 674 -7.47 -65.18 22.79
N LYS A 675 -8.27 -66.23 22.49
CA LYS A 675 -7.94 -67.22 21.45
C LYS A 675 -8.21 -66.70 20.02
N THR A 676 -9.14 -65.75 19.86
CA THR A 676 -9.46 -65.06 18.59
C THR A 676 -9.51 -63.55 18.77
N LYS A 677 -9.56 -62.81 17.66
CA LYS A 677 -9.85 -61.37 17.67
C LYS A 677 -11.25 -61.11 18.16
#